data_AF-A0A3Q1HI13-F1
#
_entry.id   AF-A0A3Q1HI13-F1
#
_cell.length_a   1.000
_cell.length_b   1.000
_cell.length_c   1.000
_cell.angle_alpha   90.00
_cell.angle_beta   90.00
_cell.angle_gamma   90.00
#
_symmetry.space_group_name_H-M   'P 1'
#
loop_
_entity.id
_entity.type
_entity.pdbx_description
1 polymer ?
#
loop_
_entity_poly.entity_id
_entity_poly.type
_entity_poly.pdbx_seq_one_letter_code
_entity_poly.pdbx_strand_id
1 'polypeptide(L)'
;MATSDGFPASFYGEPGVLGMLSNGISAFLVLLQNFNSARTGNPPVGVENILAGVHLILIGGICQVVAGLLSFRKYDHLSGTAFISYAALWSSYGATRIYFGASTETQTAAFAQHLTTNNSSLSTVVQSNICLNATSDAVCLLFLSIKESAIAGLVPYILLSFLLAFCSATVNYIMPFVFGAITATLIFEAVGVVGGSWALVVSGVLELLILVFAIYGSAALLVKGLTQRLVLKGFGTPLFNVLLLGTANSASAQSIGQEKKKNTKYAEPMALGFFCDTVAPFIFAFYSFGYMKSFGLGAAWVSIVTAAQLFSSYYAYLRQDCYHTTKFGLHATYWLIKAWDEFVVSAVIVEHSTVNSARQAMVGNWFFVVAGLVFCVGSLNMDVLEVIHNLLFVLLTVSTIPQIPQQSYYIFFGVACSLFTAASLYGTFSRLINTIAEKSLIPVGPQPVSTAQMKAVLQGCWSKQEEEEVPAQTGQVSDSLFYLLNGVAALSALHSSGSSTNPAFLHLTVPWVLISGAIVQVYVSRLQVTGGGRFGSVISSIYVAVWATWTWFRFAGNLLQLSTEAAYGFAAGAIAFLVINAFLMLIAAYRNLVLLFLTTIMEVVLVCFLLSTLSRLPYQLEMAMLALLSIISVYGALASLVNCIFSQRLLPMGPALLKERVKKESAAELPCPVANSHLTSGLVKIAGLLEEGGVCGIPTDTVYALAASCKNPQAIEKIYNIKDRPAEKPVCICISSVEQLVETNPPFSPLLWEFMRNVYPGGISCIVNKGEWLFKLGVGPAYARVGTKDTIMIRVPDHTVTAHLCNITGPLAITSANPSGEADSTHHSMVINRLGHKIQGVLCDGDSNEVVASTVVNCVKIDEGTITIVREGCVPAVKIQQIFDRVKSTMV
;
A
#
# COMPACT_ATOMS: atom_id res chain seq x y z
N MET A 1 -17.16 -14.54 4.39
CA MET A 1 -17.36 -14.85 5.82
C MET A 1 -17.17 -13.57 6.64
N ALA A 2 -18.27 -12.99 7.11
CA ALA A 2 -18.44 -12.24 8.36
C ALA A 2 -19.80 -11.51 8.25
N THR A 3 -20.75 -11.93 9.07
CA THR A 3 -22.10 -11.38 9.22
C THR A 3 -22.07 -9.86 9.42
N SER A 4 -22.80 -9.11 8.58
CA SER A 4 -22.87 -7.64 8.54
C SER A 4 -23.60 -7.00 9.73
N ASP A 5 -24.12 -7.81 10.66
CA ASP A 5 -25.16 -7.36 11.60
C ASP A 5 -24.64 -7.23 13.05
N GLY A 6 -23.33 -7.34 13.26
CA GLY A 6 -22.72 -7.12 14.57
C GLY A 6 -22.36 -5.65 14.83
N PHE A 7 -22.42 -5.21 16.09
CA PHE A 7 -21.78 -3.97 16.59
C PHE A 7 -20.34 -3.74 16.05
N PRO A 8 -19.50 -4.77 15.83
CA PRO A 8 -18.19 -4.62 15.18
C PRO A 8 -18.24 -4.10 13.72
N ALA A 9 -19.32 -4.34 12.98
CA ALA A 9 -19.50 -3.84 11.61
C ALA A 9 -19.71 -2.31 11.57
N SER A 10 -20.14 -1.71 12.68
CA SER A 10 -20.25 -0.25 12.83
C SER A 10 -18.86 0.41 12.93
N PHE A 11 -17.89 -0.23 13.58
CA PHE A 11 -16.48 0.21 13.59
C PHE A 11 -15.83 0.12 12.20
N TYR A 12 -16.22 -0.87 11.40
CA TYR A 12 -15.89 -0.90 9.96
C TYR A 12 -16.57 0.25 9.18
N GLY A 13 -17.75 0.69 9.64
CA GLY A 13 -18.56 1.78 9.09
C GLY A 13 -17.98 3.17 9.30
N GLU A 14 -17.17 3.41 10.33
CA GLU A 14 -16.52 4.70 10.63
C GLU A 14 -15.13 4.49 11.27
N PRO A 15 -14.04 4.35 10.48
CA PRO A 15 -12.69 4.10 11.02
C PRO A 15 -12.16 5.24 11.90
N GLY A 16 -12.73 6.44 11.76
CA GLY A 16 -12.43 7.59 12.62
C GLY A 16 -12.73 7.33 14.10
N VAL A 17 -13.73 6.50 14.42
CA VAL A 17 -14.05 6.13 15.81
C VAL A 17 -12.89 5.37 16.45
N LEU A 18 -12.32 4.39 15.74
CA LEU A 18 -11.20 3.61 16.26
C LEU A 18 -9.96 4.48 16.48
N GLY A 19 -9.64 5.37 15.52
CA GLY A 19 -8.53 6.30 15.62
C GLY A 19 -8.69 7.29 16.79
N MET A 20 -9.89 7.86 16.96
CA MET A 20 -10.18 8.78 18.05
C MET A 20 -10.14 8.10 19.42
N LEU A 21 -10.77 6.94 19.58
CA LEU A 21 -10.74 6.19 20.84
C LEU A 21 -9.32 5.78 21.22
N SER A 22 -8.52 5.32 20.26
CA SER A 22 -7.12 4.99 20.49
C SER A 22 -6.32 6.21 20.99
N ASN A 23 -6.50 7.38 20.35
CA ASN A 23 -5.90 8.63 20.82
C ASN A 23 -6.35 8.99 22.24
N GLY A 24 -7.65 8.89 22.53
CA GLY A 24 -8.20 9.21 23.85
C GLY A 24 -7.68 8.29 24.95
N ILE A 25 -7.63 6.97 24.71
CA ILE A 25 -7.10 6.00 25.67
C ILE A 25 -5.60 6.22 25.91
N SER A 26 -4.84 6.47 24.83
CA SER A 26 -3.39 6.75 24.96
C SER A 26 -3.14 8.02 25.76
N ALA A 27 -3.88 9.11 25.47
CA ALA A 27 -3.81 10.35 26.24
C ALA A 27 -4.22 10.14 27.71
N PHE A 28 -5.23 9.31 27.99
CA PHE A 28 -5.65 8.99 29.36
C PHE A 28 -4.56 8.25 30.15
N LEU A 29 -3.81 7.35 29.51
CA LEU A 29 -2.69 6.66 30.16
C LEU A 29 -1.57 7.63 30.53
N VAL A 30 -1.20 8.53 29.62
CA VAL A 30 -0.16 9.53 29.89
C VAL A 30 -0.63 10.54 30.94
N LEU A 31 -1.89 10.96 30.90
CA LEU A 31 -2.54 11.81 31.90
C LEU A 31 -2.38 11.25 33.31
N LEU A 32 -2.72 9.98 33.51
CA LEU A 32 -2.65 9.34 34.83
C LEU A 32 -1.22 9.33 35.36
N GLN A 33 -0.23 9.08 34.49
CA GLN A 33 1.18 9.11 34.86
C GLN A 33 1.65 10.53 35.20
N ASN A 34 1.28 11.51 34.38
CA ASN A 34 1.65 12.91 34.57
C ASN A 34 1.09 13.46 35.90
N PHE A 35 -0.18 13.17 36.21
CA PHE A 35 -0.80 13.56 37.48
C PHE A 35 -0.23 12.81 38.67
N ASN A 36 0.05 11.52 38.54
CA ASN A 36 0.70 10.77 39.61
C ASN A 36 2.10 11.32 39.90
N SER A 37 2.87 11.62 38.86
CA SER A 37 4.21 12.19 39.00
C SER A 37 4.17 13.59 39.60
N ALA A 38 3.22 14.44 39.18
CA ALA A 38 3.02 15.76 39.76
C ALA A 38 2.59 15.70 41.25
N ARG A 39 1.75 14.73 41.63
CA ARG A 39 1.28 14.56 43.01
C ARG A 39 2.35 14.00 43.95
N THR A 40 3.10 13.00 43.49
CA THR A 40 4.07 12.27 44.33
C THR A 40 5.47 12.90 44.28
N GLY A 41 5.75 13.73 43.28
CA GLY A 41 7.10 14.25 43.01
C GLY A 41 8.06 13.20 42.43
N ASN A 42 7.61 11.95 42.26
CA ASN A 42 8.42 10.85 41.77
C ASN A 42 8.08 10.55 40.30
N PRO A 43 9.06 10.50 39.38
CA PRO A 43 8.82 10.02 38.02
C PRO A 43 8.53 8.51 38.01
N PRO A 44 7.79 7.98 37.02
CA PRO A 44 7.62 6.53 36.87
C PRO A 44 8.97 5.88 36.52
N VAL A 45 9.37 4.84 37.27
CA VAL A 45 10.67 4.16 37.13
C VAL A 45 10.48 2.67 36.78
N GLY A 46 11.40 2.12 36.00
CA GLY A 46 11.47 0.68 35.71
C GLY A 46 10.22 0.14 34.99
N VAL A 47 9.69 -0.97 35.51
CA VAL A 47 8.58 -1.75 34.92
C VAL A 47 7.34 -0.91 34.61
N GLU A 48 6.96 0.04 35.47
CA GLU A 48 5.76 0.87 35.25
C GLU A 48 5.89 1.72 33.97
N ASN A 49 7.08 2.27 33.72
CA ASN A 49 7.35 3.09 32.55
C ASN A 49 7.45 2.24 31.27
N ILE A 50 8.03 1.04 31.38
CA ILE A 50 8.07 0.06 30.29
C ILE A 50 6.65 -0.38 29.91
N LEU A 51 5.83 -0.75 30.89
CA LEU A 51 4.48 -1.21 30.66
C LEU A 51 3.63 -0.13 30.00
N ALA A 52 3.73 1.12 30.46
CA ALA A 52 3.06 2.24 29.80
C ALA A 52 3.52 2.43 28.36
N GLY A 53 4.82 2.34 28.09
CA GLY A 53 5.35 2.40 26.73
C GLY A 53 4.81 1.29 25.82
N VAL A 54 4.67 0.07 26.33
CA VAL A 54 4.05 -1.05 25.61
C VAL A 54 2.58 -0.76 25.28
N HIS A 55 1.80 -0.25 26.24
CA HIS A 55 0.40 0.11 26.01
C HIS A 55 0.27 1.21 24.95
N LEU A 56 1.16 2.21 24.95
CA LEU A 56 1.16 3.27 23.93
C LEU A 56 1.45 2.72 22.52
N ILE A 57 2.35 1.74 22.39
CA ILE A 57 2.62 1.10 21.10
C ILE A 57 1.43 0.23 20.65
N LEU A 58 0.83 -0.56 21.56
CA LEU A 58 -0.27 -1.45 21.21
C LEU A 58 -1.57 -0.68 20.92
N ILE A 59 -1.96 0.23 21.82
CA ILE A 59 -3.22 0.98 21.73
C ILE A 59 -3.04 2.17 20.80
N GLY A 60 -2.07 3.04 21.07
CA GLY A 60 -1.81 4.27 20.30
C GLY A 60 -1.16 4.02 18.94
N GLY A 61 -0.33 2.99 18.83
CA GLY A 61 0.30 2.59 17.57
C GLY A 61 -0.60 1.68 16.72
N ILE A 62 -0.74 0.41 17.11
CA ILE A 62 -1.35 -0.63 16.25
C ILE A 62 -2.81 -0.30 15.91
N CYS A 63 -3.65 0.10 16.87
CA CYS A 63 -5.05 0.43 16.57
C CYS A 63 -5.18 1.62 15.61
N GLN A 64 -4.26 2.59 15.65
CA GLN A 64 -4.26 3.72 14.72
C GLN A 64 -3.74 3.36 13.33
N VAL A 65 -2.77 2.44 13.23
CA VAL A 65 -2.40 1.86 11.92
C VAL A 65 -3.63 1.22 11.28
N VAL A 66 -4.41 0.43 12.04
CA VAL A 66 -5.65 -0.18 11.54
C VAL A 66 -6.66 0.89 11.12
N ALA A 67 -6.88 1.92 11.94
CA ALA A 67 -7.77 3.03 11.61
C ALA A 67 -7.32 3.74 10.32
N GLY A 68 -6.03 4.05 10.19
CA GLY A 68 -5.45 4.71 9.01
C GLY A 68 -5.59 3.88 7.74
N LEU A 69 -5.31 2.58 7.79
CA LEU A 69 -5.49 1.67 6.65
C LEU A 69 -6.96 1.56 6.23
N LEU A 70 -7.90 1.55 7.17
CA LEU A 70 -9.33 1.56 6.89
C LEU A 70 -9.81 2.91 6.32
N SER A 71 -9.28 4.04 6.80
CA SER A 71 -9.55 5.39 6.24
C SER A 71 -9.05 5.50 4.81
N PHE A 72 -7.86 5.00 4.52
CA PHE A 72 -7.31 4.95 3.16
C PHE A 72 -8.14 4.11 2.19
N ARG A 73 -8.75 3.01 2.67
CA ARG A 73 -9.70 2.20 1.88
C ARG A 73 -11.00 2.94 1.56
N LYS A 74 -11.37 3.95 2.36
CA LYS A 74 -12.53 4.81 2.12
C LYS A 74 -12.21 6.08 1.34
N TYR A 75 -11.00 6.20 0.82
CA TYR A 75 -10.53 7.41 0.13
C TYR A 75 -10.52 8.66 1.03
N ASP A 76 -10.48 8.49 2.36
CA ASP A 76 -10.25 9.58 3.30
C ASP A 76 -8.74 9.73 3.57
N HIS A 77 -8.10 10.53 2.72
CA HIS A 77 -6.66 10.72 2.70
C HIS A 77 -6.14 11.55 3.88
N LEU A 78 -6.93 12.51 4.36
CA LEU A 78 -6.56 13.33 5.51
C LEU A 78 -6.56 12.49 6.78
N SER A 79 -7.65 11.79 7.06
CA SER A 79 -7.72 10.93 8.25
C SER A 79 -6.76 9.75 8.14
N GLY A 80 -6.60 9.15 6.94
CA GLY A 80 -5.63 8.08 6.71
C GLY A 80 -4.19 8.52 7.02
N THR A 81 -3.78 9.69 6.50
CA THR A 81 -2.46 10.26 6.77
C THR A 81 -2.32 10.58 8.27
N ALA A 82 -3.30 11.27 8.85
CA ALA A 82 -3.26 11.66 10.26
C ALA A 82 -3.15 10.44 11.19
N PHE A 83 -3.95 9.38 10.99
CA PHE A 83 -3.91 8.21 11.88
C PHE A 83 -2.60 7.41 11.75
N ILE A 84 -2.03 7.25 10.55
CA ILE A 84 -0.72 6.60 10.44
C ILE A 84 0.38 7.48 11.06
N SER A 85 0.30 8.80 10.89
CA SER A 85 1.21 9.76 11.53
C SER A 85 1.15 9.71 13.05
N TYR A 86 -0.05 9.70 13.63
CA TYR A 86 -0.23 9.60 15.08
C TYR A 86 0.13 8.21 15.61
N ALA A 87 -0.06 7.15 14.82
CA ALA A 87 0.45 5.82 15.16
C ALA A 87 1.97 5.82 15.34
N ALA A 88 2.69 6.48 14.41
CA ALA A 88 4.13 6.64 14.49
C ALA A 88 4.56 7.50 15.70
N LEU A 89 3.82 8.58 15.99
CA LEU A 89 4.04 9.41 17.19
C LEU A 89 3.91 8.60 18.48
N TRP A 90 2.77 7.94 18.70
CA TRP A 90 2.50 7.18 19.92
C TRP A 90 3.46 6.01 20.08
N SER A 91 3.82 5.35 18.97
CA SER A 91 4.82 4.29 19.00
C SER A 91 6.21 4.84 19.38
N SER A 92 6.59 6.01 18.85
CA SER A 92 7.87 6.67 19.15
C SER A 92 7.93 7.16 20.60
N TYR A 93 6.84 7.73 21.10
CA TYR A 93 6.70 8.13 22.50
C TYR A 93 6.71 6.92 23.44
N GLY A 94 6.04 5.82 23.06
CA GLY A 94 6.08 4.55 23.79
C GLY A 94 7.48 3.94 23.82
N ALA A 95 8.20 3.95 22.70
CA ALA A 95 9.60 3.52 22.63
C ALA A 95 10.50 4.37 23.55
N THR A 96 10.26 5.67 23.63
CA THR A 96 10.95 6.58 24.54
C THR A 96 10.74 6.20 26.00
N ARG A 97 9.50 5.86 26.38
CA ARG A 97 9.15 5.42 27.74
C ARG A 97 9.81 4.08 28.09
N ILE A 98 9.83 3.13 27.16
CA ILE A 98 10.55 1.85 27.33
C ILE A 98 12.04 2.10 27.53
N TYR A 99 12.64 2.97 26.71
CA TYR A 99 14.06 3.29 26.80
C TYR A 99 14.42 3.95 28.15
N PHE A 100 13.60 4.90 28.62
CA PHE A 100 13.75 5.49 29.96
C PHE A 100 13.61 4.46 31.09
N GLY A 101 12.63 3.56 31.00
CA GLY A 101 12.43 2.50 32.01
C GLY A 101 13.58 1.50 32.07
N ALA A 102 14.11 1.07 30.92
CA ALA A 102 15.24 0.14 30.86
C ALA A 102 16.55 0.75 31.38
N SER A 103 16.77 2.06 31.15
CA SER A 103 17.99 2.75 31.58
C SER A 103 18.12 2.96 33.10
N THR A 104 17.00 3.02 33.83
CA THR A 104 17.00 3.34 35.26
C THR A 104 17.29 2.12 36.14
N GLU A 105 16.95 0.91 35.69
CA GLU A 105 17.31 -0.35 36.35
C GLU A 105 18.81 -0.67 36.25
N THR A 106 19.47 -0.28 35.14
CA THR A 106 20.91 -0.52 34.95
C THR A 106 21.76 0.42 35.79
N GLN A 107 21.33 1.68 35.99
CA GLN A 107 22.01 2.62 36.90
C GLN A 107 21.92 2.19 38.38
N THR A 108 20.78 1.64 38.80
CA THR A 108 20.61 1.12 40.18
C THR A 108 21.41 -0.16 40.42
N ALA A 109 21.52 -1.06 39.42
CA ALA A 109 22.36 -2.25 39.50
C ALA A 109 23.87 -1.93 39.53
N ALA A 110 24.33 -0.95 38.73
CA ALA A 110 25.74 -0.51 38.74
C ALA A 110 26.13 0.18 40.07
N PHE A 111 25.21 0.93 40.68
CA PHE A 111 25.42 1.55 42.00
C PHE A 111 25.42 0.51 43.14
N ALA A 112 24.60 -0.54 43.03
CA ALA A 112 24.56 -1.63 44.00
C ALA A 112 25.80 -2.53 43.95
N GLN A 113 26.38 -2.78 42.77
CA GLN A 113 27.64 -3.52 42.64
C GLN A 113 28.84 -2.78 43.26
N HIS A 114 28.83 -1.46 43.27
CA HIS A 114 29.87 -0.66 43.94
C HIS A 114 29.82 -0.73 45.48
N LEU A 115 28.69 -1.15 46.06
CA LEU A 115 28.49 -1.34 47.51
C LEU A 115 28.63 -2.80 47.97
N THR A 116 28.74 -3.76 47.05
CA THR A 116 28.68 -5.20 47.36
C THR A 116 29.79 -6.02 46.70
N THR A 117 31.03 -5.51 46.68
CA THR A 117 32.20 -6.38 46.54
C THR A 117 32.55 -6.98 47.90
N ASN A 118 31.84 -8.04 48.29
CA ASN A 118 32.31 -9.14 49.17
C ASN A 118 31.20 -10.18 49.35
N ASN A 119 31.01 -11.07 48.36
CA ASN A 119 30.94 -12.52 48.57
C ASN A 119 30.54 -13.27 47.29
N SER A 120 31.00 -14.50 47.24
CA SER A 120 31.15 -15.39 46.11
C SER A 120 29.87 -16.05 45.56
N SER A 121 30.02 -16.42 44.28
CA SER A 121 29.60 -17.66 43.60
C SER A 121 28.13 -17.92 43.22
N LEU A 122 28.00 -18.08 41.88
CA LEU A 122 27.32 -19.13 41.13
C LEU A 122 25.93 -18.82 40.51
N SER A 123 25.89 -19.05 39.19
CA SER A 123 24.76 -19.28 38.28
C SER A 123 24.03 -18.06 37.69
N THR A 124 24.44 -17.69 36.47
CA THR A 124 23.56 -17.22 35.37
C THR A 124 24.37 -17.09 34.08
N VAL A 125 24.65 -18.23 33.46
CA VAL A 125 25.12 -18.30 32.07
C VAL A 125 23.90 -18.05 31.18
N VAL A 126 23.88 -16.92 30.46
CA VAL A 126 23.17 -16.62 29.19
C VAL A 126 23.02 -15.09 28.95
N GLN A 127 23.29 -14.22 29.93
CA GLN A 127 23.04 -12.77 29.78
C GLN A 127 24.31 -11.86 29.73
N SER A 128 25.51 -12.43 29.67
CA SER A 128 26.76 -11.69 29.94
C SER A 128 27.59 -11.26 28.72
N ASN A 129 27.36 -11.75 27.51
CA ASN A 129 28.35 -11.54 26.43
C ASN A 129 28.20 -10.25 25.60
N ILE A 130 27.12 -9.47 25.77
CA ILE A 130 26.98 -8.15 25.11
C ILE A 130 27.50 -7.00 26.02
N CYS A 131 27.63 -7.22 27.33
CA CYS A 131 28.05 -6.18 28.29
C CYS A 131 29.55 -6.18 28.63
N LEU A 132 30.33 -7.20 28.27
CA LEU A 132 31.68 -7.39 28.82
C LEU A 132 32.81 -6.58 28.15
N ASN A 133 32.56 -5.90 27.03
CA ASN A 133 33.58 -5.08 26.34
C ASN A 133 33.27 -3.57 26.31
N ALA A 134 32.12 -3.14 26.83
CA ALA A 134 31.86 -1.72 27.01
C ALA A 134 32.52 -1.28 28.31
N THR A 135 33.54 -0.43 28.23
CA THR A 135 34.03 0.31 29.40
C THR A 135 32.85 0.98 30.10
N SER A 136 32.89 1.08 31.43
CA SER A 136 31.83 1.72 32.23
C SER A 136 31.44 3.13 31.73
N ASP A 137 32.36 3.81 31.04
CA ASP A 137 32.14 5.11 30.40
C ASP A 137 31.26 5.06 29.13
N ALA A 138 31.32 3.98 28.33
CA ALA A 138 30.52 3.83 27.11
C ALA A 138 29.04 3.57 27.43
N VAL A 139 28.77 2.79 28.48
CA VAL A 139 27.43 2.62 29.05
C VAL A 139 26.91 3.95 29.61
N CYS A 140 27.77 4.74 30.25
CA CYS A 140 27.41 6.06 30.81
C CYS A 140 27.07 7.10 29.72
N LEU A 141 27.80 7.12 28.60
CA LEU A 141 27.54 8.02 27.45
C LEU A 141 26.25 7.69 26.68
N LEU A 142 25.85 6.41 26.63
CA LEU A 142 24.60 5.98 26.00
C LEU A 142 23.35 6.55 26.70
N PHE A 143 23.46 6.78 28.02
CA PHE A 143 22.35 7.19 28.88
C PHE A 143 22.27 8.70 29.18
N LEU A 144 23.35 9.46 28.93
CA LEU A 144 23.37 10.91 29.18
C LEU A 144 22.56 11.75 28.17
N SER A 145 22.16 11.21 27.02
CA SER A 145 21.55 11.98 25.91
C SER A 145 20.06 11.64 25.62
N ILE A 146 19.38 10.88 26.50
CA ILE A 146 18.00 10.41 26.24
C ILE A 146 17.00 11.59 26.19
N LYS A 147 17.15 12.57 27.09
CA LYS A 147 16.28 13.76 27.15
C LYS A 147 16.42 14.62 25.89
N GLU A 148 17.66 14.89 25.47
CA GLU A 148 17.96 15.62 24.23
C GLU A 148 17.40 14.89 23.01
N SER A 149 17.58 13.56 22.95
CA SER A 149 17.06 12.72 21.86
C SER A 149 15.52 12.72 21.80
N ALA A 150 14.86 12.69 22.95
CA ALA A 150 13.40 12.75 23.04
C ALA A 150 12.86 14.11 22.53
N ILE A 151 13.53 15.21 22.86
CA ILE A 151 13.18 16.55 22.38
C ILE A 151 13.37 16.63 20.87
N ALA A 152 14.52 16.21 20.35
CA ALA A 152 14.81 16.21 18.92
C ALA A 152 13.77 15.42 18.11
N GLY A 153 13.24 14.35 18.69
CA GLY A 153 12.12 13.59 18.13
C GLY A 153 10.76 14.31 18.22
N LEU A 154 10.42 14.95 19.34
CA LEU A 154 9.11 15.57 19.55
C LEU A 154 8.87 16.80 18.66
N VAL A 155 9.89 17.63 18.41
CA VAL A 155 9.75 18.86 17.62
C VAL A 155 9.16 18.67 16.22
N PRO A 156 9.62 17.73 15.37
CA PRO A 156 9.02 17.55 14.04
C PRO A 156 7.55 17.10 14.12
N TYR A 157 7.17 16.31 15.13
CA TYR A 157 5.76 15.96 15.33
C TYR A 157 4.91 17.12 15.85
N ILE A 158 5.47 18.09 16.61
CA ILE A 158 4.78 19.34 16.96
C ILE A 158 4.43 20.11 15.68
N LEU A 159 5.42 20.32 14.80
CA LEU A 159 5.22 21.04 13.53
C LEU A 159 4.19 20.35 12.64
N LEU A 160 4.27 19.03 12.54
CA LEU A 160 3.37 18.23 11.71
C LEU A 160 1.96 18.12 12.31
N SER A 161 1.83 18.01 13.63
CA SER A 161 0.53 18.02 14.30
C SER A 161 -0.15 19.39 14.15
N PHE A 162 0.60 20.49 14.21
CA PHE A 162 0.09 21.82 13.91
C PHE A 162 -0.43 21.92 12.47
N LEU A 163 0.34 21.40 11.51
CA LEU A 163 -0.05 21.34 10.10
C LEU A 163 -1.33 20.52 9.92
N LEU A 164 -1.42 19.32 10.52
CA LEU A 164 -2.61 18.48 10.48
C LEU A 164 -3.82 19.16 11.12
N ALA A 165 -3.63 19.88 12.24
CA ALA A 165 -4.68 20.67 12.87
C ALA A 165 -5.23 21.73 11.91
N PHE A 166 -4.35 22.48 11.26
CA PHE A 166 -4.72 23.48 10.26
C PHE A 166 -5.46 22.86 9.06
N CYS A 167 -4.92 21.78 8.49
CA CYS A 167 -5.57 21.08 7.38
C CYS A 167 -6.93 20.52 7.79
N SER A 168 -7.07 20.00 9.01
CA SER A 168 -8.35 19.47 9.50
C SER A 168 -9.42 20.54 9.69
N ALA A 169 -9.03 21.81 9.94
CA ALA A 169 -9.96 22.93 10.10
C ALA A 169 -10.77 23.22 8.84
N THR A 170 -10.28 22.74 7.70
CA THR A 170 -10.95 22.87 6.42
C THR A 170 -11.97 21.77 6.14
N VAL A 171 -11.98 20.69 6.94
CA VAL A 171 -12.80 19.48 6.67
C VAL A 171 -13.82 19.21 7.78
N ASN A 172 -13.47 19.41 9.06
CA ASN A 172 -14.30 18.98 10.19
C ASN A 172 -14.23 19.98 11.35
N TYR A 173 -15.33 20.17 12.08
CA TYR A 173 -15.41 21.04 13.25
C TYR A 173 -14.64 20.53 14.47
N ILE A 174 -14.53 19.21 14.66
CA ILE A 174 -13.99 18.62 15.92
C ILE A 174 -12.47 18.37 15.81
N MET A 175 -12.02 17.84 14.68
CA MET A 175 -10.63 17.46 14.45
C MET A 175 -9.58 18.56 14.71
N PRO A 176 -9.83 19.85 14.42
CA PRO A 176 -8.84 20.91 14.65
C PRO A 176 -8.55 21.13 16.12
N PHE A 177 -9.59 21.02 16.96
CA PHE A 177 -9.42 21.15 18.41
C PHE A 177 -8.71 19.94 18.99
N VAL A 178 -8.99 18.73 18.48
CA VAL A 178 -8.28 17.51 18.89
C VAL A 178 -6.80 17.60 18.52
N PHE A 179 -6.49 17.89 17.25
CA PHE A 179 -5.11 17.98 16.77
C PHE A 179 -4.38 19.20 17.35
N GLY A 180 -5.08 20.31 17.58
CA GLY A 180 -4.57 21.48 18.28
C GLY A 180 -4.22 21.16 19.74
N ALA A 181 -5.09 20.43 20.45
CA ALA A 181 -4.81 19.95 21.80
C ALA A 181 -3.61 19.00 21.83
N ILE A 182 -3.50 18.05 20.90
CA ILE A 182 -2.31 17.18 20.75
C ILE A 182 -1.05 18.01 20.52
N THR A 183 -1.11 19.03 19.65
CA THR A 183 0.02 19.92 19.40
C THR A 183 0.46 20.63 20.68
N ALA A 184 -0.49 21.18 21.44
CA ALA A 184 -0.20 21.84 22.70
C ALA A 184 0.35 20.86 23.75
N THR A 185 -0.22 19.66 23.86
CA THR A 185 0.29 18.57 24.71
C THR A 185 1.75 18.26 24.37
N LEU A 186 2.08 18.05 23.10
CA LEU A 186 3.46 17.76 22.68
C LEU A 186 4.44 18.89 23.03
N ILE A 187 4.01 20.15 22.94
CA ILE A 187 4.81 21.30 23.36
C ILE A 187 5.09 21.22 24.87
N PHE A 188 4.06 21.02 25.69
CA PHE A 188 4.22 20.97 27.15
C PHE A 188 4.92 19.70 27.63
N GLU A 189 4.81 18.58 26.90
CA GLU A 189 5.62 17.38 27.11
C GLU A 189 7.10 17.66 26.81
N ALA A 190 7.42 18.27 25.68
CA ALA A 190 8.79 18.63 25.34
C ALA A 190 9.38 19.62 26.35
N VAL A 191 8.58 20.60 26.81
CA VAL A 191 8.96 21.49 27.91
C VAL A 191 9.10 20.70 29.20
N GLY A 192 8.24 19.74 29.53
CA GLY A 192 8.31 18.93 30.75
C GLY A 192 9.53 18.01 30.84
N VAL A 193 10.18 17.70 29.71
CA VAL A 193 11.47 16.98 29.70
C VAL A 193 12.60 17.86 30.27
N VAL A 194 12.51 19.18 30.13
CA VAL A 194 13.57 20.16 30.48
C VAL A 194 13.18 21.07 31.66
N GLY A 195 11.95 21.54 31.68
CA GLY A 195 11.32 22.40 32.67
C GLY A 195 10.51 21.60 33.69
N GLY A 196 10.41 22.14 34.91
CA GLY A 196 9.86 21.45 36.07
C GLY A 196 8.43 20.91 35.91
N SER A 197 7.99 20.14 36.91
CA SER A 197 6.73 19.37 36.93
C SER A 197 5.45 20.14 36.58
N TRP A 198 5.45 21.47 36.64
CA TRP A 198 4.33 22.31 36.23
C TRP A 198 3.93 22.10 34.77
N ALA A 199 4.89 21.88 33.86
CA ALA A 199 4.61 21.68 32.44
C ALA A 199 3.88 20.34 32.20
N LEU A 200 4.24 19.31 32.96
CA LEU A 200 3.54 18.00 32.94
C LEU A 200 2.11 18.11 33.47
N VAL A 201 1.85 19.00 34.44
CA VAL A 201 0.47 19.28 34.91
C VAL A 201 -0.36 19.92 33.79
N VAL A 202 0.19 20.91 33.09
CA VAL A 202 -0.49 21.55 31.95
C VAL A 202 -0.72 20.54 30.82
N SER A 203 0.28 19.71 30.51
CA SER A 203 0.16 18.59 29.57
C SER A 203 -1.01 17.68 29.94
N GLY A 204 -1.08 17.25 31.21
CA GLY A 204 -2.20 16.44 31.71
C GLY A 204 -3.56 17.12 31.52
N VAL A 205 -3.71 18.41 31.83
CA VAL A 205 -4.99 19.11 31.57
C VAL A 205 -5.38 19.08 30.09
N LEU A 206 -4.41 19.23 29.18
CA LEU A 206 -4.65 19.14 27.73
C LEU A 206 -4.98 17.70 27.30
N GLU A 207 -4.36 16.68 27.89
CA GLU A 207 -4.68 15.27 27.65
C GLU A 207 -6.09 14.90 28.08
N LEU A 208 -6.59 15.50 29.17
CA LEU A 208 -7.98 15.39 29.57
C LEU A 208 -8.92 15.98 28.52
N LEU A 209 -8.56 17.12 27.91
CA LEU A 209 -9.33 17.69 26.79
C LEU A 209 -9.32 16.77 25.57
N ILE A 210 -8.16 16.18 25.24
CA ILE A 210 -8.05 15.19 24.16
C ILE A 210 -9.00 14.02 24.42
N LEU A 211 -9.04 13.50 25.65
CA LEU A 211 -9.94 12.41 26.04
C LEU A 211 -11.42 12.80 25.89
N VAL A 212 -11.81 13.98 26.39
CA VAL A 212 -13.20 14.46 26.31
C VAL A 212 -13.63 14.61 24.84
N PHE A 213 -12.80 15.24 24.00
CA PHE A 213 -13.10 15.38 22.58
C PHE A 213 -13.03 14.05 21.82
N ALA A 214 -12.16 13.13 22.22
CA ALA A 214 -12.10 11.80 21.65
C ALA A 214 -13.37 11.00 21.96
N ILE A 215 -13.85 11.01 23.21
CA ILE A 215 -15.10 10.36 23.61
C ILE A 215 -16.28 11.00 22.86
N TYR A 216 -16.37 12.33 22.88
CA TYR A 216 -17.43 13.05 22.19
C TYR A 216 -17.42 12.80 20.68
N GLY A 217 -16.25 12.93 20.03
CA GLY A 217 -16.07 12.71 18.60
C GLY A 217 -16.35 11.27 18.20
N SER A 218 -15.91 10.30 19.00
CA SER A 218 -16.19 8.88 18.79
C SER A 218 -17.67 8.57 18.94
N ALA A 219 -18.32 9.09 19.99
CA ALA A 219 -19.76 8.95 20.19
C ALA A 219 -20.54 9.63 19.05
N ALA A 220 -20.15 10.83 18.64
CA ALA A 220 -20.80 11.57 17.56
C ALA A 220 -20.63 10.87 16.21
N LEU A 221 -19.43 10.36 15.88
CA LEU A 221 -19.19 9.60 14.65
C LEU A 221 -19.88 8.23 14.68
N LEU A 222 -19.93 7.56 15.83
CA LEU A 222 -20.66 6.31 16.00
C LEU A 222 -22.16 6.53 15.86
N VAL A 223 -22.72 7.55 16.53
CA VAL A 223 -24.12 7.96 16.38
C VAL A 223 -24.39 8.38 14.95
N LYS A 224 -23.50 9.13 14.29
CA LYS A 224 -23.60 9.48 12.86
C LYS A 224 -23.59 8.25 11.97
N GLY A 225 -22.68 7.30 12.18
CA GLY A 225 -22.65 6.04 11.43
C GLY A 225 -23.91 5.19 11.64
N LEU A 226 -24.48 5.23 12.85
CA LEU A 226 -25.74 4.59 13.20
C LEU A 226 -26.97 5.33 12.64
N THR A 227 -26.96 6.67 12.61
CA THR A 227 -28.08 7.54 12.16
C THR A 227 -28.07 7.82 10.66
N GLN A 228 -26.92 7.87 9.98
CA GLN A 228 -26.84 7.83 8.52
C GLN A 228 -27.38 6.51 7.96
N ARG A 229 -27.42 5.45 8.78
CA ARG A 229 -28.16 4.21 8.49
C ARG A 229 -29.65 4.26 8.88
N LEU A 230 -30.10 5.22 9.70
CA LEU A 230 -31.44 5.25 10.30
C LEU A 230 -32.11 6.64 10.33
N VAL A 231 -31.98 7.45 9.28
CA VAL A 231 -32.70 8.74 9.10
C VAL A 231 -32.10 9.90 9.92
N LEU A 232 -31.31 10.75 9.26
CA LEU A 232 -31.36 12.24 9.30
C LEU A 232 -30.18 12.84 8.50
N LYS A 233 -30.46 13.81 7.62
CA LYS A 233 -29.48 14.58 6.86
C LYS A 233 -29.22 15.92 7.56
N GLY A 234 -27.95 16.29 7.73
CA GLY A 234 -27.54 17.67 8.04
C GLY A 234 -26.65 17.82 9.27
N PHE A 235 -25.37 17.45 9.15
CA PHE A 235 -24.33 17.88 10.09
C PHE A 235 -23.04 18.21 9.34
N GLY A 236 -22.52 19.43 9.53
CA GLY A 236 -21.17 19.83 9.15
C GLY A 236 -21.05 20.66 7.87
N THR A 237 -21.16 21.99 7.96
CA THR A 237 -20.44 22.88 7.01
C THR A 237 -19.01 23.10 7.51
N PRO A 238 -18.01 23.36 6.68
CA PRO A 238 -16.66 23.63 7.17
C PRO A 238 -16.58 25.00 7.87
N LEU A 239 -15.67 25.16 8.83
CA LEU A 239 -15.37 26.45 9.51
C LEU A 239 -14.88 27.51 8.51
N PHE A 240 -14.21 27.06 7.45
CA PHE A 240 -13.79 27.84 6.29
C PHE A 240 -14.09 27.07 5.00
N ASN A 241 -14.76 27.71 4.05
CA ASN A 241 -14.92 27.12 2.73
C ASN A 241 -13.66 27.40 1.89
N VAL A 242 -12.86 26.37 1.66
CA VAL A 242 -11.62 26.43 0.87
C VAL A 242 -11.87 26.87 -0.58
N LEU A 243 -13.11 26.78 -1.07
CA LEU A 243 -13.50 27.34 -2.37
C LEU A 243 -13.60 28.87 -2.37
N LEU A 244 -13.81 29.51 -1.22
CA LEU A 244 -13.95 30.98 -1.08
C LEU A 244 -12.62 31.72 -0.94
N LEU A 245 -11.49 31.02 -0.78
CA LEU A 245 -10.15 31.62 -0.66
C LEU A 245 -9.64 32.30 -1.95
N GLY A 246 -10.46 32.37 -3.00
CA GLY A 246 -10.11 33.04 -4.27
C GLY A 246 -11.28 33.64 -5.04
N THR A 247 -12.47 33.76 -4.44
CA THR A 247 -13.65 34.34 -5.11
C THR A 247 -14.13 35.56 -4.34
N ALA A 248 -14.06 36.75 -4.97
CA ALA A 248 -14.92 37.85 -4.57
C ALA A 248 -16.39 37.41 -4.67
N ASN A 249 -17.17 37.70 -3.63
CA ASN A 249 -18.56 37.28 -3.39
C ASN A 249 -19.43 37.06 -4.64
N SER A 250 -20.21 35.96 -4.63
CA SER A 250 -21.60 35.82 -5.12
C SER A 250 -21.84 34.45 -5.77
N ALA A 251 -22.57 33.54 -5.11
CA ALA A 251 -23.66 32.77 -5.73
C ALA A 251 -24.30 31.76 -4.76
N SER A 252 -25.61 31.59 -4.99
CA SER A 252 -26.64 30.91 -4.21
C SER A 252 -26.40 29.45 -3.83
N ALA A 253 -26.86 29.13 -2.63
CA ALA A 253 -27.08 27.77 -2.13
C ALA A 253 -28.19 27.05 -2.91
N GLN A 254 -27.85 26.40 -4.02
CA GLN A 254 -28.73 25.44 -4.70
C GLN A 254 -27.88 24.37 -5.41
N SER A 255 -27.45 23.34 -4.67
CA SER A 255 -27.21 21.97 -5.17
C SER A 255 -26.79 21.03 -4.04
N ILE A 256 -27.60 20.96 -2.98
CA ILE A 256 -27.50 19.92 -1.96
C ILE A 256 -28.28 18.71 -2.50
N GLY A 257 -27.65 17.80 -3.24
CA GLY A 257 -28.41 16.69 -3.82
C GLY A 257 -27.67 15.57 -4.55
N GLN A 258 -26.41 15.72 -4.93
CA GLN A 258 -25.67 14.65 -5.61
C GLN A 258 -24.28 14.47 -5.00
N GLU A 259 -24.11 13.46 -4.15
CA GLU A 259 -22.79 12.85 -3.96
C GLU A 259 -22.41 12.16 -5.27
N LYS A 260 -21.91 12.93 -6.23
CA LYS A 260 -21.21 12.39 -7.38
C LYS A 260 -20.04 11.57 -6.84
N LYS A 261 -19.90 10.31 -7.29
CA LYS A 261 -18.71 9.48 -7.10
C LYS A 261 -17.48 10.34 -7.39
N LYS A 262 -16.77 10.73 -6.32
CA LYS A 262 -15.66 11.68 -6.35
C LYS A 262 -14.43 10.99 -6.93
N ASN A 263 -14.18 11.18 -8.23
CA ASN A 263 -12.89 10.86 -8.82
C ASN A 263 -11.92 11.99 -8.51
N THR A 264 -11.21 11.87 -7.39
CA THR A 264 -10.20 12.85 -6.98
C THR A 264 -8.85 12.51 -7.60
N LYS A 265 -8.59 13.09 -8.78
CA LYS A 265 -7.24 13.17 -9.37
C LYS A 265 -6.20 13.74 -8.39
N TYR A 266 -6.63 14.46 -7.36
CA TYR A 266 -5.78 15.16 -6.39
C TYR A 266 -5.71 14.53 -5.01
N ALA A 267 -6.46 13.45 -4.72
CA ALA A 267 -6.44 12.83 -3.40
C ALA A 267 -5.36 11.75 -3.33
N GLU A 268 -4.12 12.21 -3.35
CA GLU A 268 -2.95 11.36 -3.48
C GLU A 268 -2.36 11.04 -2.09
N PRO A 269 -1.95 9.78 -1.84
CA PRO A 269 -1.27 9.35 -0.59
C PRO A 269 0.14 9.94 -0.42
N MET A 270 0.55 10.82 -1.34
CA MET A 270 1.85 11.46 -1.35
C MET A 270 2.14 12.17 -0.02
N ALA A 271 1.13 12.82 0.56
CA ALA A 271 1.28 13.58 1.80
C ALA A 271 1.89 12.74 2.95
N LEU A 272 1.53 11.46 3.07
CA LEU A 272 2.10 10.58 4.10
C LEU A 272 3.59 10.29 3.86
N GLY A 273 4.00 10.11 2.61
CA GLY A 273 5.40 9.86 2.27
C GLY A 273 6.28 11.09 2.56
N PHE A 274 5.81 12.29 2.18
CA PHE A 274 6.46 13.56 2.52
C PHE A 274 6.45 13.84 4.03
N PHE A 275 5.40 13.41 4.75
CA PHE A 275 5.34 13.51 6.20
C PHE A 275 6.49 12.71 6.85
N CYS A 276 6.68 11.45 6.44
CA CYS A 276 7.77 10.62 6.94
C CYS A 276 9.14 11.21 6.59
N ASP A 277 9.29 11.77 5.40
CA ASP A 277 10.46 12.52 4.94
C ASP A 277 10.65 13.88 5.65
N THR A 278 9.82 14.24 6.62
CA THR A 278 10.04 15.39 7.51
C THR A 278 10.66 14.95 8.83
N VAL A 279 10.21 13.83 9.41
CA VAL A 279 10.60 13.42 10.77
C VAL A 279 12.03 12.89 10.82
N ALA A 280 12.38 11.93 9.95
CA ALA A 280 13.72 11.31 9.93
C ALA A 280 14.86 12.33 9.72
N PRO A 281 14.85 13.19 8.69
CA PRO A 281 15.91 14.18 8.49
C PRO A 281 15.97 15.21 9.63
N PHE A 282 14.85 15.57 10.25
CA PHE A 282 14.86 16.50 11.37
C PHE A 282 15.64 15.96 12.57
N ILE A 283 15.45 14.68 12.92
CA ILE A 283 16.21 14.00 13.98
C ILE A 283 17.70 13.99 13.63
N PHE A 284 18.05 13.68 12.37
CA PHE A 284 19.43 13.71 11.91
C PHE A 284 20.05 15.10 11.90
N ALA A 285 19.29 16.17 11.62
CA ALA A 285 19.78 17.54 11.69
C ALA A 285 20.21 17.89 13.12
N PHE A 286 19.40 17.55 14.12
CA PHE A 286 19.72 17.78 15.54
C PHE A 286 20.95 16.99 15.98
N TYR A 287 21.07 15.73 15.56
CA TYR A 287 22.27 14.92 15.80
C TYR A 287 23.51 15.56 15.14
N SER A 288 23.38 15.97 13.89
CA SER A 288 24.48 16.55 13.09
C SER A 288 24.99 17.89 13.61
N PHE A 289 24.11 18.70 14.22
CA PHE A 289 24.50 19.96 14.87
C PHE A 289 25.02 19.76 16.31
N GLY A 290 25.14 18.52 16.78
CA GLY A 290 25.71 18.20 18.08
C GLY A 290 24.76 18.38 19.26
N TYR A 291 23.45 18.51 19.02
CA TYR A 291 22.44 18.57 20.10
C TYR A 291 22.27 17.21 20.79
N MET A 292 22.42 16.11 20.04
CA MET A 292 22.40 14.75 20.56
C MET A 292 23.80 14.13 20.46
N LYS A 293 24.27 13.46 21.52
CA LYS A 293 25.58 12.78 21.54
C LYS A 293 25.49 11.29 21.21
N SER A 294 24.34 10.68 21.45
CA SER A 294 24.06 9.26 21.16
C SER A 294 22.86 9.15 20.22
N PHE A 295 22.88 8.14 19.34
CA PHE A 295 21.79 7.89 18.39
C PHE A 295 20.91 6.69 18.76
N GLY A 296 21.01 6.19 20.00
CA GLY A 296 20.21 5.05 20.51
C GLY A 296 18.70 5.23 20.33
N LEU A 297 18.14 6.25 20.97
CA LEU A 297 16.71 6.55 20.86
C LEU A 297 16.33 7.04 19.45
N GLY A 298 17.22 7.80 18.79
CA GLY A 298 17.03 8.25 17.42
C GLY A 298 16.81 7.10 16.43
N ALA A 299 17.56 6.00 16.59
CA ALA A 299 17.42 4.81 15.75
C ALA A 299 16.04 4.14 15.90
N ALA A 300 15.50 4.08 17.12
CA ALA A 300 14.15 3.55 17.37
C ALA A 300 13.08 4.43 16.71
N TRP A 301 13.18 5.75 16.84
CA TRP A 301 12.24 6.71 16.25
C TRP A 301 12.25 6.63 14.71
N VAL A 302 13.43 6.67 14.10
CA VAL A 302 13.57 6.56 12.65
C VAL A 302 13.05 5.20 12.15
N SER A 303 13.30 4.10 12.89
CA SER A 303 12.76 2.78 12.52
C SER A 303 11.23 2.77 12.48
N ILE A 304 10.56 3.38 13.46
CA ILE A 304 9.10 3.50 13.50
C ILE A 304 8.59 4.35 12.33
N VAL A 305 9.25 5.47 12.04
CA VAL A 305 8.90 6.36 10.91
C VAL A 305 9.10 5.66 9.57
N THR A 306 10.16 4.86 9.41
CA THR A 306 10.40 4.11 8.17
C THR A 306 9.32 3.05 7.93
N ALA A 307 8.77 2.44 8.99
CA ALA A 307 7.62 1.55 8.86
C ALA A 307 6.37 2.30 8.36
N ALA A 308 6.12 3.51 8.87
CA ALA A 308 5.06 4.39 8.34
C ALA A 308 5.30 4.77 6.86
N GLN A 309 6.56 5.00 6.48
CA GLN A 309 6.95 5.30 5.10
C GLN A 309 6.72 4.11 4.15
N LEU A 310 6.98 2.88 4.60
CA LEU A 310 6.65 1.66 3.85
C LEU A 310 5.14 1.47 3.64
N PHE A 311 4.29 1.93 4.57
CA PHE A 311 2.84 1.96 4.35
C PHE A 311 2.46 2.96 3.24
N SER A 312 3.15 4.10 3.13
CA SER A 312 2.96 5.03 2.00
C SER A 312 3.34 4.37 0.67
N SER A 313 4.49 3.69 0.61
CA SER A 313 4.92 2.88 -0.54
C SER A 313 3.89 1.79 -0.91
N TYR A 314 3.35 1.09 0.09
CA TYR A 314 2.37 0.01 -0.09
C TYR A 314 1.06 0.54 -0.65
N TYR A 315 0.61 1.70 -0.16
CA TYR A 315 -0.61 2.30 -0.66
C TYR A 315 -0.45 2.86 -2.08
N ALA A 316 0.72 3.42 -2.42
CA ALA A 316 1.05 3.76 -3.82
C ALA A 316 1.01 2.51 -4.72
N TYR A 317 1.46 1.36 -4.21
CA TYR A 317 1.45 0.10 -4.95
C TYR A 317 0.02 -0.38 -5.24
N LEU A 318 -0.88 -0.30 -4.24
CA LEU A 318 -2.30 -0.63 -4.42
C LEU A 318 -2.99 0.21 -5.50
N ARG A 319 -2.44 1.39 -5.81
CA ARG A 319 -2.93 2.30 -6.86
C ARG A 319 -2.23 2.14 -8.20
N GLN A 320 -1.31 1.19 -8.33
CA GLN A 320 -0.46 1.04 -9.51
C GLN A 320 0.43 2.27 -9.79
N ASP A 321 0.76 3.07 -8.76
CA ASP A 321 1.72 4.17 -8.89
C ASP A 321 3.13 3.69 -8.59
N CYS A 322 3.83 3.34 -9.66
CA CYS A 322 5.14 2.74 -9.60
C CYS A 322 6.25 3.67 -9.11
N TYR A 323 6.13 4.95 -9.45
CA TYR A 323 7.15 5.92 -9.15
C TYR A 323 7.17 6.19 -7.65
N HIS A 324 6.01 6.46 -7.04
CA HIS A 324 5.93 6.74 -5.60
C HIS A 324 6.16 5.49 -4.74
N THR A 325 5.74 4.30 -5.20
CA THR A 325 6.12 3.03 -4.54
C THR A 325 7.63 2.89 -4.46
N THR A 326 8.33 3.08 -5.58
CA THR A 326 9.77 2.90 -5.61
C THR A 326 10.50 3.99 -4.82
N LYS A 327 10.07 5.26 -4.93
CA LYS A 327 10.65 6.41 -4.22
C LYS A 327 10.57 6.24 -2.70
N PHE A 328 9.36 6.04 -2.16
CA PHE A 328 9.18 5.95 -0.70
C PHE A 328 9.83 4.69 -0.12
N GLY A 329 9.87 3.59 -0.88
CA GLY A 329 10.65 2.40 -0.52
C GLY A 329 12.16 2.66 -0.44
N LEU A 330 12.72 3.41 -1.40
CA LEU A 330 14.14 3.80 -1.38
C LEU A 330 14.45 4.72 -0.21
N HIS A 331 13.61 5.73 0.04
CA HIS A 331 13.79 6.66 1.16
C HIS A 331 13.71 5.93 2.51
N ALA A 332 12.75 5.02 2.69
CA ALA A 332 12.65 4.20 3.89
C ALA A 332 13.92 3.36 4.10
N THR A 333 14.47 2.79 3.03
CA THR A 333 15.72 2.03 3.08
C THR A 333 16.90 2.92 3.48
N TYR A 334 17.02 4.10 2.87
CA TYR A 334 18.08 5.06 3.17
C TYR A 334 18.06 5.48 4.65
N TRP A 335 16.90 5.92 5.16
CA TRP A 335 16.76 6.39 6.53
C TRP A 335 17.01 5.29 7.55
N LEU A 336 16.52 4.07 7.28
CA LEU A 336 16.74 2.93 8.15
C LEU A 336 18.22 2.54 8.20
N ILE A 337 18.91 2.50 7.05
CA ILE A 337 20.35 2.23 7.00
C ILE A 337 21.11 3.29 7.79
N LYS A 338 20.86 4.59 7.55
CA LYS A 338 21.57 5.67 8.26
C LYS A 338 21.33 5.65 9.76
N ALA A 339 20.12 5.28 10.19
CA ALA A 339 19.77 5.22 11.60
C ALA A 339 20.57 4.15 12.33
N TRP A 340 20.66 2.97 11.75
CA TRP A 340 21.41 1.86 12.33
C TRP A 340 22.93 1.99 12.13
N ASP A 341 23.38 2.69 11.08
CA ASP A 341 24.79 3.07 10.88
C ASP A 341 25.28 3.97 12.03
N GLU A 342 24.58 5.07 12.32
CA GLU A 342 24.94 5.97 13.43
C GLU A 342 24.69 5.33 14.81
N PHE A 343 23.75 4.40 14.92
CA PHE A 343 23.59 3.58 16.12
C PHE A 343 24.84 2.73 16.39
N VAL A 344 25.36 2.02 15.38
CA VAL A 344 26.58 1.21 15.52
C VAL A 344 27.77 2.09 15.87
N VAL A 345 27.90 3.27 15.26
CA VAL A 345 28.94 4.25 15.60
C VAL A 345 28.83 4.70 17.06
N SER A 346 27.63 5.02 17.54
CA SER A 346 27.45 5.56 18.89
C SER A 346 27.42 4.52 20.01
N ALA A 347 26.97 3.29 19.73
CA ALA A 347 26.77 2.25 20.73
C ALA A 347 27.85 1.15 20.74
N VAL A 348 28.48 0.88 19.60
CA VAL A 348 29.39 -0.28 19.43
C VAL A 348 30.84 0.16 19.24
N ILE A 349 31.10 1.26 18.53
CA ILE A 349 32.46 1.71 18.18
C ILE A 349 32.86 2.91 19.04
N VAL A 350 33.62 2.67 20.11
CA VAL A 350 33.97 3.71 21.11
C VAL A 350 35.14 4.61 20.66
N GLU A 351 35.99 4.18 19.72
CA GLU A 351 37.15 4.95 19.23
C GLU A 351 36.91 5.69 17.90
N HIS A 352 36.90 7.03 17.93
CA HIS A 352 36.66 7.89 16.75
C HIS A 352 37.69 7.73 15.61
N SER A 353 38.95 7.39 15.91
CA SER A 353 40.00 7.20 14.88
C SER A 353 39.72 5.99 13.99
N THR A 354 39.19 4.90 14.58
CA THR A 354 38.84 3.68 13.86
C THR A 354 37.63 3.88 12.94
N VAL A 355 36.66 4.70 13.36
CA VAL A 355 35.47 5.05 12.56
C VAL A 355 35.84 5.74 11.25
N ASN A 356 36.80 6.66 11.26
CA ASN A 356 37.20 7.38 10.05
C ASN A 356 37.85 6.46 9.02
N SER A 357 38.78 5.60 9.47
CA SER A 357 39.41 4.61 8.60
C SER A 357 38.40 3.62 8.02
N ALA A 358 37.38 3.25 8.80
CA ALA A 358 36.33 2.34 8.37
C ALA A 358 35.37 3.00 7.36
N ARG A 359 34.89 4.22 7.63
CA ARG A 359 34.01 4.95 6.72
C ARG A 359 34.66 5.18 5.35
N GLN A 360 35.94 5.55 5.29
CA GLN A 360 36.64 5.78 4.03
C GLN A 360 36.63 4.57 3.08
N ALA A 361 36.57 3.34 3.62
CA ALA A 361 36.50 2.12 2.84
C ALA A 361 35.08 1.81 2.32
N MET A 362 34.04 2.47 2.83
CA MET A 362 32.66 2.22 2.44
C MET A 362 32.30 2.94 1.14
N VAL A 363 31.66 2.20 0.22
CA VAL A 363 31.26 2.73 -1.10
C VAL A 363 29.74 2.70 -1.34
N GLY A 364 28.95 2.11 -0.43
CA GLY A 364 27.50 1.96 -0.57
C GLY A 364 26.74 3.27 -0.80
N ASN A 365 27.21 4.39 -0.25
CA ASN A 365 26.61 5.73 -0.44
C ASN A 365 26.51 6.16 -1.91
N TRP A 366 27.46 5.75 -2.74
CA TRP A 366 27.45 6.10 -4.17
C TRP A 366 26.25 5.50 -4.91
N PHE A 367 25.72 4.36 -4.44
CA PHE A 367 24.51 3.77 -5.02
C PHE A 367 23.31 4.70 -4.84
N PHE A 368 23.16 5.29 -3.65
CA PHE A 368 22.05 6.22 -3.38
C PHE A 368 22.14 7.50 -4.20
N VAL A 369 23.34 7.99 -4.49
CA VAL A 369 23.55 9.12 -5.41
C VAL A 369 23.06 8.77 -6.81
N VAL A 370 23.48 7.62 -7.35
CA VAL A 370 23.07 7.15 -8.68
C VAL A 370 21.55 6.90 -8.74
N ALA A 371 20.99 6.25 -7.72
CA ALA A 371 19.56 6.03 -7.62
C ALA A 371 18.78 7.36 -7.55
N GLY A 372 19.26 8.32 -6.75
CA GLY A 372 18.66 9.66 -6.67
C GLY A 372 18.66 10.39 -8.03
N LEU A 373 19.75 10.29 -8.80
CA LEU A 373 19.82 10.85 -10.16
C LEU A 373 18.81 10.19 -11.11
N VAL A 374 18.60 8.87 -11.00
CA VAL A 374 17.55 8.16 -11.76
C VAL A 374 16.17 8.72 -11.42
N PHE A 375 15.88 8.98 -10.15
CA PHE A 375 14.63 9.61 -9.73
C PHE A 375 14.51 11.06 -10.20
N CYS A 376 15.59 11.84 -10.23
CA CYS A 376 15.58 13.19 -10.81
C CYS A 376 15.14 13.15 -12.28
N VAL A 377 15.66 12.21 -13.08
CA VAL A 377 15.24 12.05 -14.49
C VAL A 377 13.77 11.63 -14.57
N GLY A 378 13.33 10.67 -13.75
CA GLY A 378 11.92 10.25 -13.69
C GLY A 378 10.96 11.37 -13.30
N SER A 379 11.37 12.25 -12.39
CA SER A 379 10.57 13.38 -11.91
C SER A 379 10.38 14.50 -12.93
N LEU A 380 11.11 14.51 -14.05
CA LEU A 380 10.93 15.52 -15.11
C LEU A 380 9.54 15.44 -15.76
N ASN A 381 8.87 14.30 -15.68
CA ASN A 381 7.49 14.10 -16.13
C ASN A 381 6.44 14.35 -15.02
N MET A 382 6.88 14.78 -13.83
CA MET A 382 6.04 15.05 -12.65
C MET A 382 6.02 16.56 -12.35
N ASP A 383 5.62 16.97 -11.14
CA ASP A 383 5.55 18.39 -10.76
C ASP A 383 6.93 18.96 -10.37
N VAL A 384 7.15 20.27 -10.51
CA VAL A 384 8.42 20.94 -10.11
C VAL A 384 8.79 20.67 -8.65
N LEU A 385 7.82 20.64 -7.74
CA LEU A 385 8.06 20.30 -6.33
C LEU A 385 8.71 18.92 -6.17
N GLU A 386 8.32 17.95 -7.00
CA GLU A 386 8.86 16.60 -6.97
C GLU A 386 10.32 16.57 -7.46
N VAL A 387 10.64 17.36 -8.50
CA VAL A 387 12.01 17.55 -8.97
C VAL A 387 12.89 18.18 -7.89
N ILE A 388 12.41 19.24 -7.24
CA ILE A 388 13.14 19.92 -6.15
C ILE A 388 13.39 18.94 -4.99
N HIS A 389 12.39 18.16 -4.60
CA HIS A 389 12.51 17.17 -3.53
C HIS A 389 13.58 16.12 -3.84
N ASN A 390 13.60 15.59 -5.06
CA ASN A 390 14.61 14.62 -5.47
C ASN A 390 16.02 15.23 -5.60
N LEU A 391 16.14 16.47 -6.06
CA LEU A 391 17.43 17.18 -6.09
C LEU A 391 17.98 17.38 -4.67
N LEU A 392 17.11 17.71 -3.70
CA LEU A 392 17.48 17.79 -2.29
C LEU A 392 17.82 16.42 -1.71
N PHE A 393 17.14 15.34 -2.13
CA PHE A 393 17.53 13.98 -1.77
C PHE A 393 18.90 13.61 -2.34
N VAL A 394 19.22 13.98 -3.58
CA VAL A 394 20.56 13.81 -4.16
C VAL A 394 21.59 14.58 -3.34
N LEU A 395 21.35 15.85 -3.02
CA LEU A 395 22.23 16.65 -2.15
C LEU A 395 22.46 15.96 -0.80
N LEU A 396 21.40 15.40 -0.22
CA LEU A 396 21.44 14.67 1.03
C LEU A 396 22.30 13.41 0.93
N THR A 397 22.15 12.60 -0.11
CA THR A 397 23.00 11.42 -0.33
C THR A 397 24.47 11.78 -0.59
N VAL A 398 24.72 12.85 -1.36
CA VAL A 398 26.07 13.40 -1.61
C VAL A 398 26.72 13.88 -0.31
N SER A 399 25.96 14.50 0.59
CA SER A 399 26.48 14.94 1.89
C SER A 399 26.91 13.79 2.80
N THR A 400 26.46 12.56 2.52
CA THR A 400 26.84 11.36 3.26
C THR A 400 27.96 10.54 2.62
N ILE A 401 28.63 11.08 1.60
CA ILE A 401 29.76 10.43 0.94
C ILE A 401 30.93 10.29 1.94
N PRO A 402 31.44 9.07 2.20
CA PRO A 402 32.45 8.84 3.23
C PRO A 402 33.83 9.47 2.96
N GLN A 403 34.09 9.91 1.73
CA GLN A 403 35.31 10.62 1.35
C GLN A 403 35.35 12.07 1.89
N ILE A 404 34.22 12.59 2.39
CA ILE A 404 34.17 13.91 3.04
C ILE A 404 34.81 13.83 4.44
N PRO A 405 35.70 14.75 4.82
CA PRO A 405 36.29 14.77 6.16
C PRO A 405 35.22 14.84 7.26
N GLN A 406 35.40 14.05 8.33
CA GLN A 406 34.40 13.91 9.40
C GLN A 406 33.96 15.25 10.03
N GLN A 407 34.89 16.21 10.15
CA GLN A 407 34.60 17.54 10.71
C GLN A 407 33.60 18.34 9.88
N SER A 408 33.60 18.15 8.55
CA SER A 408 32.67 18.81 7.63
C SER A 408 31.46 17.93 7.29
N TYR A 409 31.59 16.61 7.43
CA TYR A 409 30.55 15.63 7.14
C TYR A 409 29.24 15.93 7.86
N TYR A 410 29.29 16.04 9.20
CA TYR A 410 28.07 16.25 10.00
C TYR A 410 27.44 17.61 9.72
N ILE A 411 28.23 18.69 9.61
CA ILE A 411 27.69 20.02 9.32
C ILE A 411 26.98 20.03 7.95
N PHE A 412 27.62 19.47 6.92
CA PHE A 412 27.04 19.44 5.58
C PHE A 412 25.76 18.58 5.53
N PHE A 413 25.79 17.40 6.17
CA PHE A 413 24.64 16.52 6.28
C PHE A 413 23.48 17.17 7.06
N GLY A 414 23.76 17.88 8.14
CA GLY A 414 22.75 18.61 8.92
C GLY A 414 22.06 19.72 8.13
N VAL A 415 22.81 20.50 7.35
CA VAL A 415 22.25 21.53 6.46
C VAL A 415 21.38 20.89 5.37
N ALA A 416 21.86 19.82 4.72
CA ALA A 416 21.08 19.10 3.72
C ALA A 416 19.77 18.52 4.30
N CYS A 417 19.84 17.93 5.50
CA CYS A 417 18.66 17.45 6.22
C CYS A 417 17.67 18.58 6.53
N SER A 418 18.15 19.77 6.88
CA SER A 418 17.31 20.92 7.21
C SER A 418 16.56 21.44 5.97
N LEU A 419 17.24 21.53 4.82
CA LEU A 419 16.63 21.90 3.54
C LEU A 419 15.61 20.86 3.08
N PHE A 420 15.98 19.57 3.16
CA PHE A 420 15.09 18.47 2.79
C PHE A 420 13.83 18.45 3.67
N THR A 421 13.98 18.62 5.00
CA THR A 421 12.86 18.76 5.94
C THR A 421 11.92 19.90 5.54
N ALA A 422 12.45 21.08 5.22
CA ALA A 422 11.63 22.23 4.83
C ALA A 422 10.82 21.97 3.56
N ALA A 423 11.43 21.33 2.55
CA ALA A 423 10.75 20.92 1.33
C ALA A 423 9.69 19.83 1.60
N SER A 424 9.99 18.84 2.44
CA SER A 424 9.06 17.79 2.87
C SER A 424 7.84 18.34 3.62
N LEU A 425 8.04 19.32 4.50
CA LEU A 425 6.97 19.97 5.25
C LEU A 425 6.03 20.73 4.30
N TYR A 426 6.61 21.47 3.35
CA TYR A 426 5.85 22.13 2.28
C TYR A 426 5.11 21.13 1.39
N GLY A 427 5.76 20.01 1.03
CA GLY A 427 5.15 18.94 0.24
C GLY A 427 3.97 18.29 0.94
N THR A 428 4.09 18.03 2.24
CA THR A 428 3.00 17.53 3.07
C THR A 428 1.82 18.51 3.09
N PHE A 429 2.10 19.78 3.35
CA PHE A 429 1.08 20.84 3.41
C PHE A 429 0.35 21.04 2.09
N SER A 430 1.10 21.26 1.01
CA SER A 430 0.56 21.55 -0.32
C SER A 430 -0.30 20.39 -0.85
N ARG A 431 0.17 19.14 -0.75
CA ARG A 431 -0.57 17.96 -1.20
C ARG A 431 -1.83 17.72 -0.39
N LEU A 432 -1.78 17.91 0.94
CA LEU A 432 -2.94 17.71 1.80
C LEU A 432 -4.03 18.74 1.55
N ILE A 433 -3.67 20.03 1.45
CA ILE A 433 -4.64 21.09 1.12
C ILE A 433 -5.20 20.93 -0.29
N ASN A 434 -4.36 20.64 -1.29
CA ASN A 434 -4.83 20.42 -2.67
C ASN A 434 -5.75 19.19 -2.77
N THR A 435 -5.46 18.14 -1.99
CA THR A 435 -6.34 16.96 -1.85
C THR A 435 -7.71 17.36 -1.32
N ILE A 436 -7.75 18.13 -0.23
CA ILE A 436 -8.99 18.55 0.42
C ILE A 436 -9.79 19.51 -0.48
N ALA A 437 -9.09 20.44 -1.14
CA ALA A 437 -9.70 21.42 -2.01
C ALA A 437 -10.22 20.83 -3.33
N GLU A 438 -9.80 19.61 -3.68
CA GLU A 438 -10.02 18.96 -4.97
C GLU A 438 -9.57 19.83 -6.17
N LYS A 439 -8.72 20.81 -5.91
CA LYS A 439 -8.13 21.76 -6.87
C LYS A 439 -6.73 22.17 -6.41
N SER A 440 -5.87 22.55 -7.36
CA SER A 440 -4.55 23.11 -7.02
C SER A 440 -4.72 24.54 -6.48
N LEU A 441 -4.74 24.67 -5.15
CA LEU A 441 -4.74 25.95 -4.44
C LEU A 441 -3.33 26.41 -4.12
N ILE A 442 -2.53 25.47 -3.63
CA ILE A 442 -1.13 25.70 -3.29
C ILE A 442 -0.30 25.24 -4.48
N PRO A 443 0.54 26.11 -5.05
CA PRO A 443 1.27 25.81 -6.26
C PRO A 443 2.33 24.73 -6.01
N VAL A 444 2.14 23.54 -6.60
CA VAL A 444 3.18 22.48 -6.65
C VAL A 444 4.12 22.63 -7.86
N GLY A 445 3.79 23.56 -8.76
CA GLY A 445 4.50 23.85 -10.01
C GLY A 445 4.06 22.97 -11.18
N PRO A 446 4.27 23.42 -12.42
CA PRO A 446 3.86 22.69 -13.63
C PRO A 446 4.75 21.46 -13.90
N GLN A 447 4.39 20.66 -14.89
CA GLN A 447 5.30 19.63 -15.41
C GLN A 447 6.45 20.29 -16.19
N PRO A 448 7.73 20.04 -15.83
CA PRO A 448 8.86 20.73 -16.46
C PRO A 448 9.15 20.20 -17.87
N VAL A 449 8.89 18.92 -18.14
CA VAL A 449 9.01 18.31 -19.46
C VAL A 449 7.71 17.59 -19.82
N SER A 450 7.22 17.80 -21.04
CA SER A 450 6.02 17.09 -21.51
C SER A 450 6.29 15.59 -21.71
N THR A 451 5.29 14.76 -21.40
CA THR A 451 5.38 13.30 -21.57
C THR A 451 5.80 12.90 -22.99
N ALA A 452 5.34 13.63 -24.01
CA ALA A 452 5.71 13.37 -25.42
C ALA A 452 7.19 13.67 -25.70
N GLN A 453 7.73 14.78 -25.19
CA GLN A 453 9.15 15.12 -25.34
C GLN A 453 10.03 14.11 -24.61
N MET A 454 9.67 13.72 -23.38
CA MET A 454 10.44 12.74 -22.62
C MET A 454 10.45 11.37 -23.32
N LYS A 455 9.31 10.93 -23.86
CA LYS A 455 9.23 9.72 -24.70
C LYS A 455 10.13 9.83 -25.93
N ALA A 456 10.11 10.97 -26.64
CA ALA A 456 10.93 11.18 -27.84
C ALA A 456 12.44 11.14 -27.54
N VAL A 457 12.88 11.73 -26.43
CA VAL A 457 14.29 11.67 -25.99
C VAL A 457 14.69 10.23 -25.63
N LEU A 458 13.85 9.53 -24.86
CA LEU A 458 14.13 8.15 -24.45
C LEU A 458 14.12 7.17 -25.63
N GLN A 459 13.20 7.33 -26.58
CA GLN A 459 13.16 6.54 -27.82
C GLN A 459 14.27 6.95 -28.80
N GLY A 460 14.68 8.22 -28.85
CA GLY A 460 15.77 8.67 -29.72
C GLY A 460 17.12 8.04 -29.38
N CYS A 461 17.33 7.67 -28.12
CA CYS A 461 18.52 6.97 -27.67
C CYS A 461 18.56 5.47 -28.03
N TRP A 462 17.42 4.87 -28.43
CA TRP A 462 17.31 3.41 -28.61
C TRP A 462 16.47 3.05 -29.84
N SER A 463 17.01 2.22 -30.74
CA SER A 463 16.40 1.86 -32.04
C SER A 463 14.96 1.35 -31.93
N LYS A 464 14.11 1.79 -32.88
CA LYS A 464 12.72 1.33 -33.10
C LYS A 464 12.64 -0.20 -33.15
N GLN A 465 12.15 -0.82 -32.08
CA GLN A 465 11.61 -2.19 -32.15
C GLN A 465 10.08 -2.12 -32.32
N GLU A 466 9.57 -3.03 -33.16
CA GLU A 466 8.17 -3.13 -33.56
C GLU A 466 7.23 -3.21 -32.34
N GLU A 467 6.14 -2.44 -32.43
CA GLU A 467 5.08 -2.33 -31.45
C GLU A 467 4.29 -3.64 -31.34
N GLU A 468 4.70 -4.55 -30.44
CA GLU A 468 3.76 -5.46 -29.80
C GLU A 468 3.30 -4.82 -28.49
N GLU A 469 2.10 -4.21 -28.51
CA GLU A 469 1.39 -3.73 -27.32
C GLU A 469 0.99 -4.91 -26.43
N VAL A 470 1.95 -5.43 -25.65
CA VAL A 470 1.66 -6.32 -24.53
C VAL A 470 1.39 -5.45 -23.30
N PRO A 471 0.20 -5.52 -22.69
CA PRO A 471 -0.13 -4.69 -21.53
C PRO A 471 0.90 -4.93 -20.41
N ALA A 472 1.36 -3.83 -19.80
CA ALA A 472 2.27 -3.83 -18.68
C ALA A 472 1.69 -4.72 -17.56
N GLN A 473 2.34 -5.85 -17.30
CA GLN A 473 1.94 -6.76 -16.24
C GLN A 473 2.17 -6.06 -14.88
N THR A 474 1.20 -6.17 -13.98
CA THR A 474 1.23 -5.71 -12.56
C THR A 474 2.50 -6.12 -11.79
N GLY A 475 3.25 -7.11 -12.27
CA GLY A 475 4.54 -7.53 -11.73
C GLY A 475 5.70 -6.52 -11.90
N GLN A 476 5.61 -5.53 -12.80
CA GLN A 476 6.71 -4.57 -13.03
C GLN A 476 6.89 -3.55 -11.90
N VAL A 477 5.84 -3.27 -11.12
CA VAL A 477 5.87 -2.21 -10.09
C VAL A 477 6.87 -2.51 -8.97
N SER A 478 6.95 -3.77 -8.56
CA SER A 478 7.83 -4.22 -7.48
C SER A 478 9.25 -4.58 -7.93
N ASP A 479 9.46 -4.78 -9.24
CA ASP A 479 10.76 -5.14 -9.80
C ASP A 479 11.79 -4.02 -9.66
N SER A 480 11.38 -2.75 -9.78
CA SER A 480 12.28 -1.60 -9.62
C SER A 480 12.91 -1.57 -8.22
N LEU A 481 12.09 -1.77 -7.19
CA LEU A 481 12.53 -1.78 -5.79
C LEU A 481 13.40 -3.01 -5.50
N PHE A 482 13.05 -4.17 -6.07
CA PHE A 482 13.88 -5.39 -6.00
C PHE A 482 15.31 -5.15 -6.50
N TYR A 483 15.48 -4.52 -7.66
CA TYR A 483 16.80 -4.22 -8.20
C TYR A 483 17.54 -3.20 -7.32
N LEU A 484 16.88 -2.12 -6.89
CA LEU A 484 17.53 -1.10 -6.04
C LEU A 484 18.09 -1.70 -4.74
N LEU A 485 17.31 -2.53 -4.04
CA LEU A 485 17.74 -3.13 -2.78
C LEU A 485 18.92 -4.08 -2.94
N ASN A 486 18.90 -4.92 -3.98
CA ASN A 486 20.03 -5.79 -4.29
C ASN A 486 21.27 -5.00 -4.70
N GLY A 487 21.10 -3.90 -5.42
CA GLY A 487 22.20 -3.02 -5.81
C GLY A 487 22.84 -2.29 -4.63
N VAL A 488 22.04 -1.80 -3.66
CA VAL A 488 22.52 -1.22 -2.40
C VAL A 488 23.28 -2.27 -1.59
N ALA A 489 22.71 -3.46 -1.40
CA ALA A 489 23.34 -4.55 -0.65
C ALA A 489 24.68 -4.95 -1.28
N ALA A 490 24.72 -5.10 -2.60
CA ALA A 490 25.91 -5.49 -3.35
C ALA A 490 27.04 -4.46 -3.28
N LEU A 491 26.72 -3.18 -3.52
CA LEU A 491 27.73 -2.12 -3.47
C LEU A 491 28.26 -1.93 -2.04
N SER A 492 27.39 -2.07 -1.04
CA SER A 492 27.78 -1.92 0.37
C SER A 492 28.64 -3.08 0.87
N ALA A 493 28.50 -4.28 0.27
CA ALA A 493 29.29 -5.44 0.62
C ALA A 493 30.72 -5.44 0.04
N LEU A 494 31.05 -4.48 -0.84
CA LEU A 494 32.39 -4.35 -1.43
C LEU A 494 33.46 -4.08 -0.37
N HIS A 495 34.44 -4.97 -0.26
CA HIS A 495 35.58 -4.80 0.61
C HIS A 495 36.85 -5.49 0.07
N SER A 496 38.00 -4.88 0.34
CA SER A 496 39.33 -5.43 0.04
C SER A 496 39.86 -6.32 1.18
N SER A 497 40.94 -7.09 0.90
CA SER A 497 41.64 -7.88 1.92
C SER A 497 42.12 -7.00 3.09
N GLY A 498 42.61 -5.78 2.84
CA GLY A 498 43.06 -4.85 3.89
C GLY A 498 41.92 -4.25 4.73
N SER A 499 40.73 -4.06 4.15
CA SER A 499 39.55 -3.61 4.93
C SER A 499 38.89 -4.74 5.73
N SER A 500 39.07 -6.00 5.32
CA SER A 500 38.51 -7.17 6.01
C SER A 500 39.10 -7.41 7.41
N THR A 501 40.30 -6.88 7.66
CA THR A 501 40.97 -6.96 8.96
C THR A 501 40.52 -5.87 9.93
N ASN A 502 39.78 -4.85 9.47
CA ASN A 502 39.28 -3.77 10.31
C ASN A 502 37.91 -4.14 10.92
N PRO A 503 37.81 -4.39 12.24
CA PRO A 503 36.54 -4.79 12.86
C PRO A 503 35.48 -3.68 12.77
N ALA A 504 35.87 -2.40 12.87
CA ALA A 504 34.96 -1.27 12.76
C ALA A 504 34.26 -1.22 11.39
N PHE A 505 34.98 -1.52 10.31
CA PHE A 505 34.40 -1.61 8.96
C PHE A 505 33.36 -2.73 8.85
N LEU A 506 33.66 -3.92 9.40
CA LEU A 506 32.73 -5.05 9.37
C LEU A 506 31.44 -4.72 10.13
N HIS A 507 31.54 -4.13 11.33
CA HIS A 507 30.37 -3.74 12.11
C HIS A 507 29.52 -2.67 11.41
N LEU A 508 30.16 -1.66 10.80
CA LEU A 508 29.45 -0.63 10.04
C LEU A 508 28.78 -1.18 8.77
N THR A 509 29.28 -2.26 8.19
CA THR A 509 28.71 -2.83 6.97
C THR A 509 27.44 -3.67 7.25
N VAL A 510 27.26 -4.17 8.48
CA VAL A 510 26.11 -5.02 8.86
C VAL A 510 24.75 -4.35 8.55
N PRO A 511 24.46 -3.12 9.02
CA PRO A 511 23.17 -2.49 8.76
C PRO A 511 22.90 -2.29 7.26
N TRP A 512 23.93 -1.96 6.49
CA TRP A 512 23.79 -1.66 5.06
C TRP A 512 23.29 -2.86 4.27
N VAL A 513 23.93 -4.02 4.47
CA VAL A 513 23.61 -5.25 3.74
C VAL A 513 22.36 -5.91 4.30
N LEU A 514 22.20 -5.96 5.64
CA LEU A 514 21.05 -6.60 6.28
C LEU A 514 19.73 -5.86 5.99
N ILE A 515 19.73 -4.53 6.13
CA ILE A 515 18.52 -3.74 5.98
C ILE A 515 18.05 -3.76 4.52
N SER A 516 18.94 -3.47 3.58
CA SER A 516 18.58 -3.45 2.16
C SER A 516 18.32 -4.86 1.62
N GLY A 517 19.24 -5.81 1.84
CA GLY A 517 19.21 -7.14 1.24
C GLY A 517 18.23 -8.12 1.89
N ALA A 518 17.87 -7.91 3.16
CA ALA A 518 16.93 -8.80 3.88
C ALA A 518 15.68 -8.07 4.38
N ILE A 519 15.82 -7.06 5.26
CA ILE A 519 14.65 -6.48 5.97
C ILE A 519 13.66 -5.83 5.01
N VAL A 520 14.10 -4.88 4.18
CA VAL A 520 13.21 -4.22 3.21
C VAL A 520 12.91 -5.15 2.02
N GLN A 521 13.80 -6.09 1.73
CA GLN A 521 13.59 -7.09 0.67
C GLN A 521 12.42 -8.05 1.00
N VAL A 522 12.15 -8.35 2.28
CA VAL A 522 10.92 -9.09 2.69
C VAL A 522 9.66 -8.34 2.29
N TYR A 523 9.66 -7.01 2.43
CA TYR A 523 8.55 -6.17 1.99
C TYR A 523 8.36 -6.26 0.46
N VAL A 524 9.44 -6.22 -0.33
CA VAL A 524 9.37 -6.42 -1.79
C VAL A 524 8.82 -7.79 -2.16
N SER A 525 9.28 -8.84 -1.49
CA SER A 525 8.76 -10.19 -1.69
C SER A 525 7.25 -10.22 -1.46
N ARG A 526 6.77 -9.57 -0.40
CA ARG A 526 5.32 -9.47 -0.14
C ARG A 526 4.58 -8.72 -1.24
N LEU A 527 5.14 -7.64 -1.79
CA LEU A 527 4.56 -6.93 -2.94
C LEU A 527 4.48 -7.83 -4.17
N GLN A 528 5.52 -8.60 -4.46
CA GLN A 528 5.55 -9.50 -5.61
C GLN A 528 4.53 -10.64 -5.51
N VAL A 529 4.22 -11.14 -4.30
CA VAL A 529 3.15 -12.13 -4.08
C VAL A 529 1.79 -11.56 -4.45
N THR A 530 1.48 -10.33 -4.03
CA THR A 530 0.16 -9.72 -4.29
C THR A 530 -0.02 -9.35 -5.75
N GLY A 531 1.07 -9.17 -6.51
CA GLY A 531 1.04 -8.84 -7.94
C GLY A 531 0.65 -9.99 -8.88
N GLY A 532 0.43 -11.21 -8.36
CA GLY A 532 -0.07 -12.35 -9.13
C GLY A 532 0.95 -13.00 -10.08
N GLY A 533 2.24 -12.63 -10.00
CA GLY A 533 3.29 -13.22 -10.82
C GLY A 533 3.62 -14.65 -10.38
N ARG A 534 3.54 -15.63 -11.30
CA ARG A 534 3.73 -17.07 -11.02
C ARG A 534 5.01 -17.42 -10.25
N PHE A 535 6.11 -16.67 -10.45
CA PHE A 535 7.40 -16.92 -9.81
C PHE A 535 8.13 -15.66 -9.31
N GLY A 536 7.51 -14.48 -9.38
CA GLY A 536 8.17 -13.21 -9.08
C GLY A 536 8.70 -13.14 -7.63
N SER A 537 7.88 -13.55 -6.67
CA SER A 537 8.27 -13.55 -5.25
C SER A 537 9.35 -14.58 -4.90
N VAL A 538 9.51 -15.65 -5.67
CA VAL A 538 10.39 -16.75 -5.28
C VAL A 538 11.85 -16.29 -5.25
N ILE A 539 12.27 -15.52 -6.25
CA ILE A 539 13.62 -14.97 -6.35
C ILE A 539 13.90 -14.01 -5.20
N SER A 540 13.00 -13.07 -4.93
CA SER A 540 13.17 -12.10 -3.85
C SER A 540 13.18 -12.76 -2.47
N SER A 541 12.31 -13.74 -2.21
CA SER A 541 12.28 -14.49 -0.94
C SER A 541 13.58 -15.26 -0.70
N ILE A 542 14.15 -15.89 -1.72
CA ILE A 542 15.42 -16.62 -1.57
C ILE A 542 16.57 -15.64 -1.35
N TYR A 543 16.58 -14.50 -2.06
CA TYR A 543 17.62 -13.48 -1.88
C TYR A 543 17.62 -12.86 -0.48
N VAL A 544 16.46 -12.76 0.19
CA VAL A 544 16.40 -12.40 1.62
C VAL A 544 17.26 -13.36 2.45
N ALA A 545 17.09 -14.68 2.25
CA ALA A 545 17.83 -15.69 3.00
C ALA A 545 19.33 -15.66 2.67
N VAL A 546 19.68 -15.44 1.39
CA VAL A 546 21.07 -15.30 0.94
C VAL A 546 21.73 -14.12 1.63
N TRP A 547 21.18 -12.91 1.52
CA TRP A 547 21.76 -11.71 2.11
C TRP A 547 21.81 -11.75 3.64
N ALA A 548 20.79 -12.31 4.29
CA ALA A 548 20.78 -12.47 5.75
C ALA A 548 21.90 -13.41 6.22
N THR A 549 22.02 -14.59 5.60
CA THR A 549 23.04 -15.59 5.94
C THR A 549 24.45 -15.05 5.64
N TRP A 550 24.60 -14.38 4.50
CA TRP A 550 25.83 -13.71 4.12
C TRP A 550 26.27 -12.70 5.17
N THR A 551 25.35 -11.83 5.59
CA THR A 551 25.65 -10.77 6.56
C THR A 551 26.07 -11.34 7.90
N TRP A 552 25.34 -12.35 8.37
CA TRP A 552 25.58 -13.00 9.65
C TRP A 552 26.95 -13.68 9.70
N PHE A 553 27.32 -14.40 8.64
CA PHE A 553 28.62 -15.07 8.56
C PHE A 553 29.77 -14.07 8.35
N ARG A 554 29.63 -13.18 7.35
CA ARG A 554 30.76 -12.38 6.85
C ARG A 554 31.08 -11.17 7.70
N PHE A 555 30.05 -10.45 8.14
CA PHE A 555 30.20 -9.16 8.81
C PHE A 555 29.95 -9.26 10.32
N ALA A 556 28.98 -10.09 10.72
CA ALA A 556 28.67 -10.33 12.14
C ALA A 556 29.41 -11.54 12.75
N GLY A 557 30.12 -12.36 11.97
CA GLY A 557 30.72 -13.61 12.46
C GLY A 557 31.71 -13.40 13.62
N ASN A 558 32.48 -12.31 13.59
CA ASN A 558 33.39 -11.95 14.67
C ASN A 558 32.66 -11.53 15.95
N LEU A 559 31.49 -10.90 15.86
CA LEU A 559 30.65 -10.55 17.03
C LEU A 559 30.08 -11.80 17.70
N LEU A 560 29.80 -12.83 16.91
CA LEU A 560 29.09 -14.03 17.34
C LEU A 560 30.04 -15.17 17.76
N GLN A 561 31.36 -14.96 17.67
CA GLN A 561 32.39 -15.95 18.02
C GLN A 561 32.13 -17.33 17.39
N LEU A 562 31.75 -17.35 16.11
CA LEU A 562 31.40 -18.59 15.41
C LEU A 562 32.56 -19.58 15.44
N SER A 563 32.30 -20.80 15.92
CA SER A 563 33.29 -21.88 15.97
C SER A 563 33.63 -22.42 14.58
N THR A 564 34.74 -23.14 14.47
CA THR A 564 35.13 -23.85 13.24
C THR A 564 34.11 -24.87 12.78
N GLU A 565 33.34 -25.47 13.71
CA GLU A 565 32.23 -26.37 13.39
C GLU A 565 31.05 -25.64 12.74
N ALA A 566 30.75 -24.41 13.18
CA ALA A 566 29.70 -23.59 12.57
C ALA A 566 30.03 -23.23 11.11
N ALA A 567 31.31 -23.05 10.77
CA ALA A 567 31.74 -22.77 9.40
C ALA A 567 31.37 -23.89 8.40
N TYR A 568 31.41 -25.16 8.82
CA TYR A 568 30.95 -26.28 7.98
C TYR A 568 29.43 -26.25 7.76
N GLY A 569 28.65 -25.81 8.75
CA GLY A 569 27.22 -25.56 8.60
C GLY A 569 26.92 -24.48 7.56
N PHE A 570 27.64 -23.36 7.60
CA PHE A 570 27.53 -22.30 6.60
C PHE A 570 27.99 -22.76 5.21
N ALA A 571 29.01 -23.63 5.11
CA ALA A 571 29.43 -24.23 3.85
C ALA A 571 28.32 -25.09 3.22
N ALA A 572 27.66 -25.94 4.01
CA ALA A 572 26.50 -26.71 3.55
C ALA A 572 25.34 -25.80 3.10
N GLY A 573 25.08 -24.72 3.85
CA GLY A 573 24.09 -23.71 3.48
C GLY A 573 24.43 -23.00 2.16
N ALA A 574 25.69 -22.64 1.94
CA ALA A 574 26.16 -22.04 0.69
C ALA A 574 25.99 -22.98 -0.52
N ILE A 575 26.27 -24.29 -0.35
CA ILE A 575 26.02 -25.31 -1.38
C ILE A 575 24.52 -25.39 -1.70
N ALA A 576 23.65 -25.37 -0.68
CA ALA A 576 22.20 -25.36 -0.89
C ALA A 576 21.74 -24.12 -1.67
N PHE A 577 22.29 -22.93 -1.35
CA PHE A 577 21.97 -21.72 -2.09
C PHE A 577 22.44 -21.75 -3.55
N LEU A 578 23.59 -22.35 -3.86
CA LEU A 578 24.03 -22.56 -5.24
C LEU A 578 23.03 -23.42 -6.03
N VAL A 579 22.64 -24.57 -5.46
CA VAL A 579 21.66 -25.45 -6.11
C VAL A 579 20.34 -24.71 -6.33
N ILE A 580 19.85 -24.00 -5.32
CA ILE A 580 18.60 -23.22 -5.42
C ILE A 580 18.72 -22.11 -6.46
N ASN A 581 19.82 -21.36 -6.47
CA ASN A 581 20.01 -20.24 -7.39
C ASN A 581 20.21 -20.72 -8.84
N ALA A 582 20.74 -21.92 -9.06
CA ALA A 582 20.71 -22.57 -10.37
C ALA A 582 19.28 -22.80 -10.90
N PHE A 583 18.35 -23.20 -10.04
CA PHE A 583 16.92 -23.23 -10.42
C PHE A 583 16.35 -21.83 -10.65
N LEU A 584 16.76 -20.83 -9.86
CA LEU A 584 16.35 -19.44 -10.08
C LEU A 584 16.85 -18.88 -11.40
N MET A 585 18.04 -19.26 -11.87
CA MET A 585 18.53 -18.90 -13.20
C MET A 585 17.63 -19.44 -14.29
N LEU A 586 17.12 -20.67 -14.15
CA LEU A 586 16.15 -21.24 -15.09
C LEU A 586 14.86 -20.41 -15.11
N ILE A 587 14.32 -20.05 -13.95
CA ILE A 587 13.14 -19.19 -13.82
C ILE A 587 13.40 -17.80 -14.44
N ALA A 588 14.57 -17.21 -14.17
CA ALA A 588 14.96 -15.90 -14.69
C ALA A 588 15.09 -15.90 -16.22
N ALA A 589 15.58 -17.00 -16.80
CA ALA A 589 15.69 -17.18 -18.25
C ALA A 589 14.33 -17.17 -18.97
N TYR A 590 13.24 -17.51 -18.28
CA TYR A 590 11.86 -17.38 -18.79
C TYR A 590 11.29 -15.97 -18.68
N ARG A 591 11.87 -15.08 -17.86
CA ARG A 591 11.30 -13.76 -17.57
C ARG A 591 11.91 -12.66 -18.43
N ASN A 592 13.19 -12.36 -18.23
CA ASN A 592 13.93 -11.36 -19.01
C ASN A 592 15.45 -11.55 -18.86
N LEU A 593 16.19 -11.01 -19.82
CA LEU A 593 17.64 -11.17 -19.90
C LEU A 593 18.37 -10.46 -18.74
N VAL A 594 17.90 -9.28 -18.33
CA VAL A 594 18.50 -8.51 -17.22
C VAL A 594 18.46 -9.31 -15.91
N LEU A 595 17.33 -9.94 -15.60
CA LEU A 595 17.17 -10.78 -14.43
C LEU A 595 18.01 -12.05 -14.52
N LEU A 596 18.14 -12.64 -15.72
CA LEU A 596 19.04 -13.78 -15.94
C LEU A 596 20.50 -13.41 -15.68
N PHE A 597 20.97 -12.25 -16.15
CA PHE A 597 22.32 -11.79 -15.84
C PHE A 597 22.49 -11.55 -14.34
N LEU A 598 21.51 -10.93 -13.68
CA LEU A 598 21.53 -10.71 -12.23
C LEU A 598 21.66 -12.05 -11.47
N THR A 599 20.85 -13.06 -11.78
CA THR A 599 20.90 -14.38 -11.12
C THR A 599 22.17 -15.15 -11.46
N THR A 600 22.70 -15.01 -12.67
CA THR A 600 23.98 -15.61 -13.08
C THR A 600 25.16 -15.04 -12.30
N ILE A 601 25.19 -13.72 -12.09
CA ILE A 601 26.24 -13.09 -11.29
C ILE A 601 26.07 -13.44 -9.82
N MET A 602 24.83 -13.49 -9.32
CA MET A 602 24.57 -13.98 -7.97
C MET A 602 25.09 -15.41 -7.75
N GLU A 603 25.03 -16.28 -8.77
CA GLU A 603 25.62 -17.63 -8.69
C GLU A 603 27.13 -17.56 -8.40
N VAL A 604 27.86 -16.71 -9.13
CA VAL A 604 29.31 -16.52 -8.91
C VAL A 604 29.58 -15.90 -7.54
N VAL A 605 28.74 -14.95 -7.10
CA VAL A 605 28.80 -14.34 -5.77
C VAL A 605 28.61 -15.42 -4.69
N LEU A 606 27.68 -16.36 -4.86
CA LEU A 606 27.50 -17.51 -3.97
C LEU A 606 28.67 -18.50 -4.01
N VAL A 607 29.36 -18.66 -5.15
CA VAL A 607 30.61 -19.43 -5.20
C VAL A 607 31.69 -18.73 -4.37
N CYS A 608 31.82 -17.41 -4.46
CA CYS A 608 32.71 -16.65 -3.59
C CYS A 608 32.33 -16.82 -2.12
N PHE A 609 31.04 -16.84 -1.78
CA PHE A 609 30.57 -17.11 -0.41
C PHE A 609 31.01 -18.49 0.09
N LEU A 610 30.86 -19.53 -0.73
CA LEU A 610 31.32 -20.87 -0.41
C LEU A 610 32.85 -20.92 -0.24
N LEU A 611 33.61 -20.24 -1.09
CA LEU A 611 35.06 -20.15 -0.92
C LEU A 611 35.47 -19.37 0.34
N SER A 612 34.64 -18.41 0.77
CA SER A 612 34.80 -17.69 2.02
C SER A 612 34.66 -18.61 3.24
N THR A 613 33.67 -19.52 3.25
CA THR A 613 33.49 -20.48 4.35
C THR A 613 34.63 -21.49 4.44
N LEU A 614 35.34 -21.73 3.34
CA LEU A 614 36.53 -22.59 3.27
C LEU A 614 37.85 -21.83 3.50
N SER A 615 37.79 -20.54 3.86
CA SER A 615 38.97 -19.67 4.06
C SER A 615 39.88 -19.55 2.83
N ARG A 616 39.31 -19.65 1.62
CA ARG A 616 40.01 -19.57 0.31
C ARG A 616 39.41 -18.50 -0.60
N LEU A 617 38.99 -17.37 -0.05
CA LEU A 617 38.26 -16.32 -0.77
C LEU A 617 39.14 -15.57 -1.79
N PRO A 618 38.78 -15.58 -3.10
CA PRO A 618 39.38 -14.68 -4.07
C PRO A 618 38.75 -13.28 -4.01
N TYR A 619 39.30 -12.39 -3.18
CA TYR A 619 38.78 -11.02 -2.98
C TYR A 619 38.58 -10.22 -4.27
N GLN A 620 39.49 -10.33 -5.25
CA GLN A 620 39.38 -9.58 -6.51
C GLN A 620 38.16 -10.01 -7.35
N LEU A 621 37.85 -11.30 -7.34
CA LEU A 621 36.70 -11.84 -8.07
C LEU A 621 35.39 -11.41 -7.40
N GLU A 622 35.29 -11.55 -6.09
CA GLU A 622 34.11 -11.14 -5.32
C GLU A 622 33.79 -9.66 -5.54
N MET A 623 34.81 -8.80 -5.46
CA MET A 623 34.68 -7.37 -5.72
C MET A 623 34.16 -7.07 -7.13
N ALA A 624 34.73 -7.72 -8.14
CA ALA A 624 34.29 -7.53 -9.52
C ALA A 624 32.83 -7.98 -9.72
N MET A 625 32.43 -9.12 -9.14
CA MET A 625 31.07 -9.65 -9.29
C MET A 625 30.03 -8.82 -8.53
N LEU A 626 30.32 -8.37 -7.30
CA LEU A 626 29.43 -7.48 -6.54
C LEU A 626 29.27 -6.11 -7.22
N ALA A 627 30.35 -5.56 -7.79
CA ALA A 627 30.28 -4.32 -8.56
C ALA A 627 29.41 -4.49 -9.82
N LEU A 628 29.58 -5.60 -10.55
CA LEU A 628 28.77 -5.92 -11.72
C LEU A 628 27.29 -6.12 -11.36
N LEU A 629 27.01 -6.80 -10.24
CA LEU A 629 25.66 -6.99 -9.70
C LEU A 629 24.99 -5.64 -9.39
N SER A 630 25.75 -4.69 -8.82
CA SER A 630 25.29 -3.34 -8.55
C SER A 630 24.98 -2.55 -9.83
N ILE A 631 25.85 -2.62 -10.85
CA ILE A 631 25.63 -1.95 -12.14
C ILE A 631 24.38 -2.47 -12.85
N ILE A 632 24.20 -3.79 -12.88
CA ILE A 632 23.00 -4.42 -13.48
C ILE A 632 21.75 -4.04 -12.70
N SER A 633 21.85 -3.96 -11.37
CA SER A 633 20.76 -3.49 -10.52
C SER A 633 20.36 -2.03 -10.81
N VAL A 634 21.32 -1.13 -11.06
CA VAL A 634 21.00 0.25 -11.48
C VAL A 634 20.24 0.25 -12.80
N TYR A 635 20.73 -0.51 -13.79
CA TYR A 635 20.07 -0.59 -15.10
C TYR A 635 18.67 -1.20 -15.00
N GLY A 636 18.52 -2.31 -14.27
CA GLY A 636 17.25 -2.98 -14.04
C GLY A 636 16.26 -2.09 -13.31
N ALA A 637 16.71 -1.32 -12.31
CA ALA A 637 15.85 -0.35 -11.62
C ALA A 637 15.38 0.78 -12.56
N LEU A 638 16.30 1.38 -13.32
CA LEU A 638 15.99 2.45 -14.28
C LEU A 638 15.03 1.95 -15.38
N ALA A 639 15.34 0.83 -16.01
CA ALA A 639 14.52 0.26 -17.07
C ALA A 639 13.13 -0.13 -16.56
N SER A 640 13.04 -0.69 -15.34
CA SER A 640 11.78 -1.08 -14.74
C SER A 640 10.95 0.16 -14.43
N LEU A 641 11.55 1.17 -13.79
CA LEU A 641 10.88 2.41 -13.44
C LEU A 641 10.35 3.17 -14.67
N VAL A 642 11.17 3.34 -15.71
CA VAL A 642 10.78 4.03 -16.95
C VAL A 642 9.67 3.28 -17.66
N ASN A 643 9.80 1.96 -17.83
CA ASN A 643 8.77 1.16 -18.51
C ASN A 643 7.43 1.21 -17.79
N CYS A 644 7.49 1.29 -16.46
CA CYS A 644 6.34 1.36 -15.58
C CYS A 644 5.66 2.75 -15.60
N ILE A 645 6.44 3.85 -15.60
CA ILE A 645 5.92 5.23 -15.68
C ILE A 645 5.16 5.47 -16.99
N PHE A 646 5.65 4.92 -18.11
CA PHE A 646 5.07 5.17 -19.42
C PHE A 646 4.15 4.05 -19.92
N SER A 647 3.96 2.99 -19.12
CA SER A 647 3.20 1.77 -19.47
C SER A 647 3.58 1.18 -20.84
N GLN A 648 4.84 1.35 -21.24
CA GLN A 648 5.39 0.97 -22.55
C GLN A 648 6.83 0.49 -22.37
N ARG A 649 7.28 -0.46 -23.19
CA ARG A 649 8.68 -0.94 -23.16
C ARG A 649 9.59 0.04 -23.90
N LEU A 650 9.99 1.11 -23.21
CA LEU A 650 10.94 2.10 -23.73
C LEU A 650 12.40 1.68 -23.54
N LEU A 651 12.72 1.08 -22.39
CA LEU A 651 14.06 0.58 -22.10
C LEU A 651 14.08 -0.96 -22.19
N PRO A 652 15.02 -1.54 -22.95
CA PRO A 652 15.02 -2.97 -23.24
C PRO A 652 15.45 -3.78 -22.01
N MET A 653 14.56 -4.63 -21.50
CA MET A 653 14.91 -5.66 -20.49
C MET A 653 15.50 -6.94 -21.11
N GLY A 654 15.55 -7.00 -22.45
CA GLY A 654 15.91 -8.17 -23.24
C GLY A 654 14.79 -9.23 -23.27
N PRO A 655 14.69 -10.00 -24.36
CA PRO A 655 13.73 -11.09 -24.46
C PRO A 655 14.07 -12.23 -23.48
N ALA A 656 13.07 -13.04 -23.12
CA ALA A 656 13.31 -14.31 -22.43
C ALA A 656 14.20 -15.22 -23.30
N LEU A 657 15.25 -15.80 -22.71
CA LEU A 657 16.24 -16.63 -23.40
C LEU A 657 15.66 -18.02 -23.66
N LEU A 658 14.99 -18.57 -22.65
CA LEU A 658 14.06 -19.68 -22.82
C LEU A 658 12.71 -19.05 -23.14
N LYS A 659 12.51 -18.69 -24.42
CA LYS A 659 11.16 -18.63 -24.92
C LYS A 659 10.59 -20.01 -24.66
N GLU A 660 9.46 -20.06 -23.96
CA GLU A 660 8.61 -21.22 -24.06
C GLU A 660 8.55 -21.52 -25.57
N ARG A 661 9.11 -22.65 -26.00
CA ARG A 661 8.46 -23.36 -27.08
C ARG A 661 7.12 -23.73 -26.45
N VAL A 662 6.22 -22.75 -26.42
CA VAL A 662 4.98 -22.90 -27.13
C VAL A 662 5.47 -23.45 -28.46
N LYS A 663 5.56 -24.79 -28.50
CA LYS A 663 4.98 -25.51 -29.60
C LYS A 663 3.79 -24.61 -29.91
N LYS A 664 3.80 -23.94 -31.05
CA LYS A 664 2.55 -23.93 -31.77
C LYS A 664 2.19 -25.42 -31.84
N GLU A 665 1.61 -26.00 -30.77
CA GLU A 665 0.27 -26.52 -30.87
C GLU A 665 -0.38 -25.45 -31.71
N SER A 666 -0.43 -25.72 -33.02
CA SER A 666 -1.16 -24.94 -33.99
C SER A 666 -2.31 -24.33 -33.24
N ALA A 667 -2.22 -23.01 -32.95
CA ALA A 667 -2.94 -22.34 -31.86
C ALA A 667 -4.16 -23.17 -31.51
N ALA A 668 -4.10 -24.00 -30.44
CA ALA A 668 -5.10 -25.06 -30.23
C ALA A 668 -6.43 -24.39 -30.46
N GLU A 669 -7.08 -24.76 -31.57
CA GLU A 669 -8.03 -23.89 -32.26
C GLU A 669 -8.99 -23.43 -31.18
N LEU A 670 -8.97 -22.11 -30.86
CA LEU A 670 -9.79 -21.60 -29.76
C LEU A 670 -11.18 -22.19 -30.01
N PRO A 671 -11.73 -22.96 -29.06
CA PRO A 671 -12.84 -23.86 -29.36
C PRO A 671 -14.06 -23.09 -29.88
N CYS A 672 -14.08 -21.78 -29.62
CA CYS A 672 -14.91 -20.81 -30.29
C CYS A 672 -14.12 -19.51 -30.59
N PRO A 673 -14.55 -18.72 -31.60
CA PRO A 673 -14.10 -17.35 -31.81
C PRO A 673 -14.18 -16.48 -30.54
N VAL A 674 -13.11 -15.74 -30.27
CA VAL A 674 -13.03 -14.81 -29.13
C VAL A 674 -12.95 -13.37 -29.66
N ALA A 675 -13.61 -12.44 -28.96
CA ALA A 675 -13.64 -11.02 -29.31
C ALA A 675 -13.40 -10.15 -28.08
N ASN A 676 -12.67 -9.05 -28.23
CA ASN A 676 -12.42 -8.10 -27.14
C ASN A 676 -13.57 -7.08 -27.03
N SER A 677 -14.09 -6.85 -25.82
CA SER A 677 -15.12 -5.86 -25.51
C SER A 677 -14.71 -4.41 -25.76
N HIS A 678 -13.42 -4.09 -25.66
CA HIS A 678 -12.91 -2.72 -25.81
C HIS A 678 -12.84 -2.25 -27.27
N LEU A 679 -13.10 -3.15 -28.22
CA LEU A 679 -13.09 -2.85 -29.65
C LEU A 679 -14.51 -2.94 -30.22
N THR A 680 -14.94 -1.90 -30.93
CA THR A 680 -16.24 -1.90 -31.64
C THR A 680 -16.36 -3.09 -32.59
N SER A 681 -15.27 -3.47 -33.25
CA SER A 681 -15.23 -4.66 -34.12
C SER A 681 -15.51 -5.97 -33.36
N GLY A 682 -15.15 -6.04 -32.09
CA GLY A 682 -15.43 -7.19 -31.23
C GLY A 682 -16.92 -7.31 -30.89
N LEU A 683 -17.56 -6.21 -30.52
CA LEU A 683 -19.02 -6.17 -30.29
C LEU A 683 -19.79 -6.52 -31.56
N VAL A 684 -19.41 -5.92 -32.71
CA VAL A 684 -20.07 -6.19 -33.99
C VAL A 684 -19.93 -7.65 -34.40
N LYS A 685 -18.75 -8.26 -34.17
CA LYS A 685 -18.52 -9.68 -34.44
C LYS A 685 -19.44 -10.58 -33.59
N ILE A 686 -19.54 -10.33 -32.29
CA ILE A 686 -20.41 -11.11 -31.40
C ILE A 686 -21.89 -10.85 -31.69
N ALA A 687 -22.27 -9.62 -32.04
CA ALA A 687 -23.62 -9.29 -32.48
C ALA A 687 -24.00 -10.09 -33.74
N GLY A 688 -23.12 -10.13 -34.75
CA GLY A 688 -23.33 -10.93 -35.97
C GLY A 688 -23.54 -12.41 -35.66
N LEU A 689 -22.70 -13.00 -34.79
CA LEU A 689 -22.86 -14.41 -34.37
C LEU A 689 -24.19 -14.67 -33.66
N LEU A 690 -24.67 -13.73 -32.85
CA LEU A 690 -25.98 -13.83 -32.18
C LEU A 690 -27.15 -13.71 -33.19
N GLU A 691 -27.01 -12.86 -34.20
CA GLU A 691 -27.99 -12.69 -35.28
C GLU A 691 -28.06 -13.90 -36.22
N GLU A 692 -26.95 -14.61 -36.42
CA GLU A 692 -26.88 -15.88 -37.15
C GLU A 692 -27.45 -17.08 -36.35
N GLY A 693 -27.94 -16.84 -35.13
CA GLY A 693 -28.52 -17.88 -34.27
C GLY A 693 -27.48 -18.71 -33.50
N GLY A 694 -26.30 -18.13 -33.29
CA GLY A 694 -25.29 -18.61 -32.35
C GLY A 694 -25.62 -18.28 -30.89
N VAL A 695 -25.00 -19.03 -29.99
CA VAL A 695 -24.99 -18.80 -28.54
C VAL A 695 -23.60 -18.30 -28.17
N CYS A 696 -23.52 -17.14 -27.53
CA CYS A 696 -22.25 -16.53 -27.15
C CYS A 696 -22.15 -16.31 -25.63
N GLY A 697 -20.94 -16.42 -25.09
CA GLY A 697 -20.63 -15.96 -23.75
C GLY A 697 -20.42 -14.45 -23.73
N ILE A 698 -21.13 -13.74 -22.86
CA ILE A 698 -21.06 -12.28 -22.74
C ILE A 698 -20.80 -11.86 -21.29
N PRO A 699 -20.07 -10.76 -21.06
CA PRO A 699 -19.87 -10.22 -19.72
C PRO A 699 -21.17 -9.61 -19.18
N THR A 700 -21.28 -9.53 -17.85
CA THR A 700 -22.29 -8.68 -17.18
C THR A 700 -21.67 -8.07 -15.92
N ASP A 701 -22.40 -7.17 -15.27
CA ASP A 701 -22.09 -6.63 -13.94
C ASP A 701 -22.10 -7.69 -12.83
N THR A 702 -22.70 -8.86 -13.07
CA THR A 702 -22.80 -9.94 -12.08
C THR A 702 -21.94 -11.14 -12.41
N VAL A 703 -22.41 -12.06 -13.23
CA VAL A 703 -21.64 -13.21 -13.71
C VAL A 703 -21.70 -13.24 -15.23
N TYR A 704 -20.74 -13.87 -15.90
CA TYR A 704 -20.82 -14.06 -17.34
C TYR A 704 -22.09 -14.83 -17.68
N ALA A 705 -22.71 -14.48 -18.81
CA ALA A 705 -23.95 -15.06 -19.27
C ALA A 705 -23.78 -15.71 -20.65
N LEU A 706 -24.46 -16.85 -20.86
CA LEU A 706 -24.76 -17.31 -22.22
C LEU A 706 -25.92 -16.48 -22.74
N ALA A 707 -25.76 -15.97 -23.95
CA ALA A 707 -26.76 -15.18 -24.64
C ALA A 707 -27.12 -15.79 -25.99
N ALA A 708 -28.39 -15.70 -26.34
CA ALA A 708 -28.94 -15.99 -27.65
C ALA A 708 -29.85 -14.84 -28.07
N SER A 709 -29.89 -14.52 -29.36
CA SER A 709 -30.82 -13.51 -29.87
C SER A 709 -32.27 -13.99 -29.76
N CYS A 710 -33.16 -13.17 -29.21
CA CYS A 710 -34.59 -13.48 -29.18
C CYS A 710 -35.22 -13.52 -30.58
N LYS A 711 -34.56 -12.97 -31.61
CA LYS A 711 -35.00 -13.11 -33.01
C LYS A 711 -34.90 -14.56 -33.51
N ASN A 712 -34.09 -15.40 -32.84
CA ASN A 712 -33.77 -16.77 -33.24
C ASN A 712 -34.20 -17.79 -32.16
N PRO A 713 -35.44 -18.30 -32.17
CA PRO A 713 -35.94 -19.23 -31.13
C PRO A 713 -35.13 -20.52 -31.01
N GLN A 714 -34.56 -21.01 -32.11
CA GLN A 714 -33.71 -22.20 -32.14
C GLN A 714 -32.40 -21.99 -31.36
N ALA A 715 -31.88 -20.76 -31.29
CA ALA A 715 -30.68 -20.46 -30.50
C ALA A 715 -30.94 -20.58 -29.00
N ILE A 716 -32.19 -20.36 -28.56
CA ILE A 716 -32.60 -20.53 -27.16
C ILE A 716 -32.65 -22.03 -26.81
N GLU A 717 -33.11 -22.90 -27.72
CA GLU A 717 -32.99 -24.36 -27.54
C GLU A 717 -31.54 -24.79 -27.37
N LYS A 718 -30.63 -24.21 -28.16
CA LYS A 718 -29.20 -24.47 -28.02
C LYS A 718 -28.70 -24.11 -26.62
N ILE A 719 -29.16 -23.01 -25.99
CA ILE A 719 -28.80 -22.70 -24.59
C ILE A 719 -29.15 -23.85 -23.64
N TYR A 720 -30.34 -24.44 -23.78
CA TYR A 720 -30.76 -25.57 -22.95
C TYR A 720 -29.88 -26.80 -23.17
N ASN A 721 -29.58 -27.12 -24.42
CA ASN A 721 -28.73 -28.27 -24.78
C ASN A 721 -27.26 -28.06 -24.37
N ILE A 722 -26.72 -26.86 -24.50
CA ILE A 722 -25.32 -26.54 -24.16
C ILE A 722 -25.08 -26.73 -22.66
N LYS A 723 -26.04 -26.29 -21.84
CA LYS A 723 -25.95 -26.34 -20.37
C LYS A 723 -26.45 -27.63 -19.74
N ASP A 724 -27.08 -28.53 -20.50
CA ASP A 724 -27.91 -29.61 -19.97
C ASP A 724 -28.91 -29.07 -18.92
N ARG A 725 -29.58 -27.96 -19.28
CA ARG A 725 -30.45 -27.22 -18.38
C ARG A 725 -31.85 -27.88 -18.34
N PRO A 726 -32.43 -28.13 -17.14
CA PRO A 726 -33.81 -28.58 -17.04
C PRO A 726 -34.78 -27.57 -17.68
N ALA A 727 -35.76 -28.07 -18.46
CA ALA A 727 -36.78 -27.23 -19.10
C ALA A 727 -37.58 -26.38 -18.07
N GLU A 728 -37.69 -26.88 -16.85
CA GLU A 728 -38.34 -26.21 -15.71
C GLU A 728 -37.64 -24.91 -15.28
N LYS A 729 -36.37 -24.69 -15.66
CA LYS A 729 -35.63 -23.47 -15.34
C LYS A 729 -35.70 -22.49 -16.52
N PRO A 730 -36.55 -21.46 -16.47
CA PRO A 730 -36.73 -20.57 -17.62
C PRO A 730 -35.48 -19.76 -17.92
N VAL A 731 -35.33 -19.34 -19.17
CA VAL A 731 -34.34 -18.33 -19.60
C VAL A 731 -34.97 -16.94 -19.45
N CYS A 732 -34.21 -15.97 -18.97
CA CYS A 732 -34.67 -14.58 -18.84
C CYS A 732 -34.31 -13.74 -20.05
N ILE A 733 -34.88 -12.55 -20.15
CA ILE A 733 -34.50 -11.57 -21.17
C ILE A 733 -33.63 -10.47 -20.56
N CYS A 734 -32.60 -10.09 -21.31
CA CYS A 734 -31.72 -8.98 -21.05
C CYS A 734 -31.99 -7.87 -22.06
N ILE A 735 -32.15 -6.65 -21.58
CA ILE A 735 -32.37 -5.44 -22.39
C ILE A 735 -31.35 -4.36 -21.99
N SER A 736 -31.21 -3.32 -22.80
CA SER A 736 -30.16 -2.31 -22.57
C SER A 736 -30.54 -1.27 -21.52
N SER A 737 -31.81 -0.90 -21.43
CA SER A 737 -32.29 0.10 -20.47
C SER A 737 -33.78 -0.06 -20.17
N VAL A 738 -34.25 0.64 -19.12
CA VAL A 738 -35.68 0.66 -18.75
C VAL A 738 -36.51 1.44 -19.77
N GLU A 739 -35.90 2.41 -20.45
CA GLU A 739 -36.54 3.23 -21.48
C GLU A 739 -37.04 2.37 -22.66
N GLN A 740 -36.34 1.30 -23.01
CA GLN A 740 -36.82 0.33 -24.01
C GLN A 740 -38.15 -0.31 -23.61
N LEU A 741 -38.40 -0.52 -22.31
CA LEU A 741 -39.70 -1.02 -21.85
C LEU A 741 -40.77 0.05 -22.01
N VAL A 742 -40.45 1.31 -21.71
CA VAL A 742 -41.40 2.43 -21.78
C VAL A 742 -41.98 2.55 -23.19
N GLU A 743 -41.14 2.42 -24.22
CA GLU A 743 -41.55 2.47 -25.63
C GLU A 743 -42.53 1.36 -26.02
N THR A 744 -42.47 0.21 -25.36
CA THR A 744 -43.34 -0.95 -25.65
C THR A 744 -44.69 -0.88 -24.93
N ASN A 745 -44.84 0.06 -24.00
CA ASN A 745 -46.03 0.31 -23.19
C ASN A 745 -46.64 -0.97 -22.57
N PRO A 746 -45.89 -1.73 -21.75
CA PRO A 746 -46.43 -2.86 -21.01
C PRO A 746 -47.52 -2.39 -20.03
N PRO A 747 -48.55 -3.21 -19.76
CA PRO A 747 -49.61 -2.91 -18.80
C PRO A 747 -49.11 -3.08 -17.35
N PHE A 748 -47.99 -2.44 -17.01
CA PHE A 748 -47.44 -2.42 -15.67
C PHE A 748 -48.08 -1.31 -14.86
N SER A 749 -48.33 -1.59 -13.58
CA SER A 749 -48.85 -0.58 -12.67
C SER A 749 -47.85 0.55 -12.41
N PRO A 750 -48.32 1.72 -11.95
CA PRO A 750 -47.43 2.81 -11.53
C PRO A 750 -46.41 2.36 -10.48
N LEU A 751 -46.82 1.50 -9.54
CA LEU A 751 -45.96 0.96 -8.49
C LEU A 751 -44.83 0.09 -9.06
N LEU A 752 -45.14 -0.77 -10.03
CA LEU A 752 -44.13 -1.60 -10.71
C LEU A 752 -43.14 -0.74 -11.49
N TRP A 753 -43.61 0.27 -12.21
CA TRP A 753 -42.73 1.19 -12.94
C TRP A 753 -41.75 1.90 -12.01
N GLU A 754 -42.24 2.45 -10.90
CA GLU A 754 -41.39 3.16 -9.95
C GLU A 754 -40.39 2.22 -9.28
N PHE A 755 -40.82 1.01 -8.93
CA PHE A 755 -39.92 -0.01 -8.41
C PHE A 755 -38.83 -0.37 -9.42
N MET A 756 -39.17 -0.61 -10.69
CA MET A 756 -38.21 -0.92 -11.76
C MET A 756 -37.19 0.20 -11.98
N ARG A 757 -37.61 1.48 -11.94
CA ARG A 757 -36.70 2.64 -12.06
C ARG A 757 -35.72 2.77 -10.89
N ASN A 758 -36.08 2.25 -9.71
CA ASN A 758 -35.21 2.28 -8.54
C ASN A 758 -34.21 1.10 -8.48
N VAL A 759 -34.45 0.02 -9.24
CA VAL A 759 -33.61 -1.19 -9.22
C VAL A 759 -32.77 -1.40 -10.49
N TYR A 760 -33.12 -0.74 -11.58
CA TYR A 760 -32.39 -0.82 -12.85
C TYR A 760 -31.70 0.49 -13.23
N PRO A 761 -30.53 0.43 -13.90
CA PRO A 761 -29.72 -0.77 -14.11
C PRO A 761 -29.07 -1.27 -12.81
N GLY A 762 -28.70 -2.55 -12.74
CA GLY A 762 -28.01 -3.12 -11.56
C GLY A 762 -28.42 -4.55 -11.22
N GLY A 763 -27.88 -5.11 -10.14
CA GLY A 763 -27.92 -6.55 -9.80
C GLY A 763 -29.27 -7.19 -9.41
N ILE A 764 -30.42 -6.64 -9.82
CA ILE A 764 -31.76 -7.18 -9.56
C ILE A 764 -32.37 -7.72 -10.86
N SER A 765 -33.28 -8.68 -10.78
CA SER A 765 -34.07 -9.21 -11.90
C SER A 765 -35.53 -9.36 -11.48
N CYS A 766 -36.44 -8.77 -12.26
CA CYS A 766 -37.86 -8.72 -11.93
C CYS A 766 -38.65 -9.71 -12.79
N ILE A 767 -39.46 -10.56 -12.15
CA ILE A 767 -40.43 -11.43 -12.81
C ILE A 767 -41.77 -10.69 -12.91
N VAL A 768 -42.29 -10.60 -14.13
CA VAL A 768 -43.54 -9.89 -14.46
C VAL A 768 -44.42 -10.74 -15.37
N ASN A 769 -45.68 -10.36 -15.53
CA ASN A 769 -46.59 -11.03 -16.45
C ASN A 769 -46.17 -10.80 -17.91
N LYS A 770 -46.27 -11.85 -18.71
CA LYS A 770 -46.11 -11.76 -20.16
C LYS A 770 -47.31 -11.03 -20.77
N GLY A 771 -47.07 -10.39 -21.91
CA GLY A 771 -48.12 -9.74 -22.69
C GLY A 771 -47.63 -9.40 -24.09
N GLU A 772 -48.51 -8.83 -24.91
CA GLU A 772 -48.19 -8.49 -26.31
C GLU A 772 -47.06 -7.47 -26.46
N TRP A 773 -46.77 -6.69 -25.41
CA TRP A 773 -45.65 -5.76 -25.34
C TRP A 773 -44.29 -6.43 -25.60
N LEU A 774 -44.14 -7.73 -25.32
CA LEU A 774 -42.92 -8.49 -25.64
C LEU A 774 -42.67 -8.58 -27.16
N PHE A 775 -43.73 -8.65 -27.97
CA PHE A 775 -43.58 -8.62 -29.43
C PHE A 775 -43.07 -7.25 -29.89
N LYS A 776 -43.58 -6.16 -29.30
CA LYS A 776 -43.11 -4.79 -29.55
C LYS A 776 -41.66 -4.57 -29.10
N LEU A 777 -41.24 -5.22 -28.00
CA LEU A 777 -39.86 -5.18 -27.50
C LEU A 777 -38.86 -5.88 -28.43
N GLY A 778 -39.34 -6.68 -29.39
CA GLY A 778 -38.49 -7.43 -30.31
C GLY A 778 -38.17 -8.85 -29.85
N VAL A 779 -38.93 -9.42 -28.90
CA VAL A 779 -38.81 -10.85 -28.55
C VAL A 779 -39.37 -11.75 -29.66
N GLY A 780 -40.38 -11.29 -30.40
CA GLY A 780 -40.88 -11.93 -31.61
C GLY A 780 -41.19 -13.44 -31.43
N PRO A 781 -40.72 -14.32 -32.34
CA PRO A 781 -41.07 -15.74 -32.32
C PRO A 781 -40.52 -16.50 -31.10
N ALA A 782 -39.58 -15.91 -30.34
CA ALA A 782 -39.06 -16.53 -29.12
C ALA A 782 -40.01 -16.42 -27.91
N TYR A 783 -41.16 -15.76 -28.04
CA TYR A 783 -42.12 -15.55 -26.95
C TYR A 783 -42.45 -16.82 -26.15
N ALA A 784 -42.60 -17.96 -26.85
CA ALA A 784 -42.92 -19.25 -26.23
C ALA A 784 -41.71 -19.94 -25.55
N ARG A 785 -40.49 -19.45 -25.79
CA ARG A 785 -39.22 -20.09 -25.37
C ARG A 785 -38.47 -19.35 -24.27
N VAL A 786 -38.85 -18.12 -23.96
CA VAL A 786 -38.32 -17.34 -22.82
C VAL A 786 -39.33 -17.31 -21.68
N GLY A 787 -38.90 -17.30 -20.42
CA GLY A 787 -39.81 -17.29 -19.28
C GLY A 787 -40.69 -18.54 -19.15
N THR A 788 -41.71 -18.47 -18.30
CA THR A 788 -42.73 -19.53 -18.14
C THR A 788 -43.86 -19.33 -19.15
N LYS A 789 -44.97 -20.09 -19.04
CA LYS A 789 -46.16 -19.86 -19.85
C LYS A 789 -46.73 -18.45 -19.66
N ASP A 790 -46.75 -17.96 -18.41
CA ASP A 790 -47.48 -16.74 -18.03
C ASP A 790 -46.55 -15.59 -17.62
N THR A 791 -45.31 -15.87 -17.24
CA THR A 791 -44.38 -14.88 -16.66
C THR A 791 -43.03 -14.84 -17.35
N ILE A 792 -42.36 -13.69 -17.29
CA ILE A 792 -41.02 -13.47 -17.84
C ILE A 792 -40.15 -12.73 -16.82
N MET A 793 -38.88 -13.13 -16.72
CA MET A 793 -37.88 -12.41 -15.94
C MET A 793 -37.11 -11.43 -16.83
N ILE A 794 -37.05 -10.17 -16.41
CA ILE A 794 -36.33 -9.09 -17.10
C ILE A 794 -35.03 -8.78 -16.33
N ARG A 795 -33.99 -8.43 -17.06
CA ARG A 795 -32.69 -7.99 -16.55
C ARG A 795 -32.21 -6.76 -17.33
N VAL A 796 -31.79 -5.72 -16.60
CA VAL A 796 -31.06 -4.55 -17.15
C VAL A 796 -29.69 -4.43 -16.45
N PRO A 797 -28.61 -5.02 -16.99
CA PRO A 797 -27.31 -5.05 -16.33
C PRO A 797 -26.66 -3.66 -16.30
N ASP A 798 -26.01 -3.33 -15.19
CA ASP A 798 -25.17 -2.13 -15.09
C ASP A 798 -23.79 -2.38 -15.73
N HIS A 799 -23.83 -2.73 -17.02
CA HIS A 799 -22.67 -3.14 -17.78
C HIS A 799 -22.74 -2.57 -19.20
N THR A 800 -21.94 -1.54 -19.46
CA THR A 800 -21.99 -0.70 -20.67
C THR A 800 -21.84 -1.52 -21.95
N VAL A 801 -20.90 -2.47 -21.98
CA VAL A 801 -20.65 -3.33 -23.16
C VAL A 801 -21.88 -4.18 -23.49
N THR A 802 -22.55 -4.71 -22.46
CA THR A 802 -23.72 -5.59 -22.62
C THR A 802 -24.95 -4.78 -23.00
N ALA A 803 -25.11 -3.59 -22.43
CA ALA A 803 -26.15 -2.65 -22.83
C ALA A 803 -26.00 -2.26 -24.31
N HIS A 804 -24.78 -1.96 -24.78
CA HIS A 804 -24.52 -1.69 -26.19
C HIS A 804 -24.78 -2.91 -27.08
N LEU A 805 -24.39 -4.12 -26.65
CA LEU A 805 -24.68 -5.34 -27.40
C LEU A 805 -26.20 -5.53 -27.57
N CYS A 806 -26.99 -5.36 -26.50
CA CYS A 806 -28.45 -5.40 -26.55
C CYS A 806 -29.05 -4.30 -27.44
N ASN A 807 -28.44 -3.12 -27.52
CA ASN A 807 -28.88 -2.06 -28.45
C ASN A 807 -28.69 -2.46 -29.91
N ILE A 808 -27.64 -3.22 -30.23
CA ILE A 808 -27.37 -3.70 -31.59
C ILE A 808 -28.30 -4.87 -31.93
N THR A 809 -28.38 -5.88 -31.06
CA THR A 809 -29.08 -7.14 -31.36
C THR A 809 -30.59 -7.07 -31.10
N GLY A 810 -31.04 -6.16 -30.25
CA GLY A 810 -32.31 -6.25 -29.54
C GLY A 810 -32.20 -7.12 -28.28
N PRO A 811 -33.34 -7.48 -27.65
CA PRO A 811 -33.34 -8.28 -26.42
C PRO A 811 -32.62 -9.62 -26.58
N LEU A 812 -31.82 -9.97 -25.59
CA LEU A 812 -31.10 -11.23 -25.55
C LEU A 812 -31.71 -12.17 -24.51
N ALA A 813 -31.91 -13.43 -24.89
CA ALA A 813 -32.27 -14.48 -23.95
C ALA A 813 -31.00 -14.94 -23.22
N ILE A 814 -30.94 -14.80 -21.89
CA ILE A 814 -29.72 -15.05 -21.11
C ILE A 814 -29.88 -16.02 -19.94
N THR A 815 -28.77 -16.68 -19.60
CA THR A 815 -28.57 -17.45 -18.37
C THR A 815 -27.09 -17.44 -17.99
N SER A 816 -26.69 -17.85 -16.79
CA SER A 816 -25.27 -17.86 -16.40
C SER A 816 -24.40 -18.74 -17.33
N ALA A 817 -23.12 -18.39 -17.51
CA ALA A 817 -22.20 -19.06 -18.43
C ALA A 817 -21.39 -20.18 -17.76
N ASN A 818 -22.11 -21.15 -17.20
CA ASN A 818 -21.59 -22.36 -16.54
C ASN A 818 -22.41 -23.60 -16.95
N PRO A 819 -21.82 -24.80 -16.92
CA PRO A 819 -22.60 -26.04 -16.92
C PRO A 819 -23.65 -26.06 -15.80
N SER A 820 -24.80 -26.67 -16.03
CA SER A 820 -25.89 -26.68 -15.04
C SER A 820 -25.47 -27.40 -13.75
N GLY A 821 -25.58 -26.71 -12.61
CA GLY A 821 -25.22 -27.25 -11.29
C GLY A 821 -23.79 -26.91 -10.83
N GLU A 822 -22.95 -26.35 -11.68
CA GLU A 822 -21.60 -25.89 -11.32
C GLU A 822 -21.56 -24.43 -10.85
N ALA A 823 -20.43 -24.02 -10.28
CA ALA A 823 -20.17 -22.62 -9.91
C ALA A 823 -20.27 -21.67 -11.12
N ASP A 824 -20.81 -20.48 -10.90
CA ASP A 824 -20.94 -19.45 -11.94
C ASP A 824 -19.56 -18.97 -12.44
N SER A 825 -19.52 -18.56 -13.72
CA SER A 825 -18.30 -18.02 -14.35
C SER A 825 -18.24 -16.49 -14.15
N THR A 826 -17.19 -15.99 -13.51
CA THR A 826 -16.95 -14.54 -13.29
C THR A 826 -15.86 -13.96 -14.20
N HIS A 827 -15.26 -14.75 -15.09
CA HIS A 827 -14.20 -14.31 -16.02
C HIS A 827 -14.34 -15.07 -17.35
N HIS A 828 -14.04 -14.41 -18.47
CA HIS A 828 -14.19 -14.98 -19.81
C HIS A 828 -13.38 -16.28 -20.02
N SER A 829 -12.20 -16.38 -19.40
CA SER A 829 -11.39 -17.62 -19.46
C SER A 829 -12.12 -18.83 -18.87
N MET A 830 -12.96 -18.65 -17.84
CA MET A 830 -13.76 -19.74 -17.29
C MET A 830 -14.84 -20.19 -18.27
N VAL A 831 -15.45 -19.25 -19.01
CA VAL A 831 -16.43 -19.57 -20.06
C VAL A 831 -15.77 -20.35 -21.19
N ILE A 832 -14.60 -19.89 -21.67
CA ILE A 832 -13.84 -20.55 -22.74
C ILE A 832 -13.47 -21.98 -22.32
N ASN A 833 -12.93 -22.15 -21.12
CA ASN A 833 -12.46 -23.45 -20.64
C ASN A 833 -13.61 -24.45 -20.41
N ARG A 834 -14.78 -23.99 -19.95
CA ARG A 834 -15.90 -24.88 -19.59
C ARG A 834 -16.90 -25.10 -20.72
N LEU A 835 -17.17 -24.06 -21.52
CA LEU A 835 -18.25 -24.05 -22.51
C LEU A 835 -17.77 -23.73 -23.93
N GLY A 836 -16.51 -23.33 -24.11
CA GLY A 836 -15.98 -22.88 -25.40
C GLY A 836 -16.22 -23.84 -26.56
N HIS A 837 -16.21 -25.16 -26.31
CA HIS A 837 -16.43 -26.20 -27.33
C HIS A 837 -17.91 -26.38 -27.74
N LYS A 838 -18.85 -25.73 -27.04
CA LYS A 838 -20.30 -25.82 -27.31
C LYS A 838 -20.92 -24.50 -27.79
N ILE A 839 -20.19 -23.39 -27.72
CA ILE A 839 -20.68 -22.04 -28.01
C ILE A 839 -20.00 -21.45 -29.26
N GLN A 840 -20.61 -20.43 -29.86
CA GLN A 840 -20.16 -19.85 -31.13
C GLN A 840 -19.24 -18.64 -30.94
N GLY A 841 -19.15 -18.10 -29.73
CA GLY A 841 -18.14 -17.12 -29.40
C GLY A 841 -18.17 -16.63 -27.96
N VAL A 842 -17.13 -15.91 -27.56
CA VAL A 842 -17.03 -15.24 -26.25
C VAL A 842 -16.58 -13.80 -26.41
N LEU A 843 -17.31 -12.88 -25.80
CA LEU A 843 -16.91 -11.49 -25.63
C LEU A 843 -16.09 -11.36 -24.34
N CYS A 844 -14.81 -11.02 -24.45
CA CYS A 844 -13.87 -10.94 -23.34
C CYS A 844 -13.81 -9.53 -22.78
N ASP A 845 -14.09 -9.40 -21.48
CA ASP A 845 -14.09 -8.13 -20.74
C ASP A 845 -13.52 -8.27 -19.32
N GLY A 846 -12.54 -9.18 -19.12
CA GLY A 846 -11.94 -9.41 -17.81
C GLY A 846 -12.90 -10.05 -16.80
N ASP A 847 -12.77 -9.65 -15.53
CA ASP A 847 -13.57 -10.10 -14.38
C ASP A 847 -14.90 -9.34 -14.29
N SER A 848 -15.96 -10.03 -13.85
CA SER A 848 -17.24 -9.41 -13.49
C SER A 848 -17.13 -8.59 -12.19
N ASN A 849 -17.96 -7.55 -12.05
CA ASN A 849 -17.94 -6.66 -10.87
C ASN A 849 -18.37 -7.38 -9.59
N GLU A 850 -19.34 -8.28 -9.68
CA GLU A 850 -19.78 -9.14 -8.58
C GLU A 850 -19.34 -10.60 -8.81
N VAL A 851 -19.39 -11.41 -7.77
CA VAL A 851 -19.06 -12.85 -7.85
C VAL A 851 -20.28 -13.76 -7.74
N VAL A 852 -21.47 -13.18 -7.54
CA VAL A 852 -22.74 -13.87 -7.36
C VAL A 852 -23.75 -13.33 -8.36
N ALA A 853 -24.63 -14.19 -8.89
CA ALA A 853 -25.69 -13.80 -9.81
C ALA A 853 -26.68 -12.79 -9.19
N SER A 854 -27.51 -12.16 -10.04
CA SER A 854 -28.52 -11.19 -9.64
C SER A 854 -29.58 -11.75 -8.68
N THR A 855 -30.11 -10.88 -7.82
CA THR A 855 -31.25 -11.19 -6.95
C THR A 855 -32.55 -11.19 -7.75
N VAL A 856 -33.37 -12.23 -7.60
CA VAL A 856 -34.59 -12.43 -8.38
C VAL A 856 -35.82 -12.12 -7.54
N VAL A 857 -36.63 -11.18 -8.00
CA VAL A 857 -37.84 -10.69 -7.34
C VAL A 857 -39.05 -11.02 -8.20
N ASN A 858 -40.04 -11.67 -7.61
CA ASN A 858 -41.35 -11.88 -8.20
C ASN A 858 -42.25 -10.67 -7.94
N CYS A 859 -42.60 -9.97 -9.02
CA CYS A 859 -43.39 -8.74 -9.01
C CYS A 859 -44.81 -8.93 -9.56
N VAL A 860 -45.25 -10.17 -9.82
CA VAL A 860 -46.58 -10.45 -10.41
C VAL A 860 -47.73 -9.93 -9.53
N LYS A 861 -47.57 -9.95 -8.21
CA LYS A 861 -48.56 -9.52 -7.21
C LYS A 861 -48.22 -8.18 -6.56
N ILE A 862 -47.39 -7.37 -7.21
CA ILE A 862 -46.93 -6.10 -6.64
C ILE A 862 -48.09 -5.13 -6.34
N ASP A 863 -49.18 -5.21 -7.12
CA ASP A 863 -50.39 -4.39 -6.96
C ASP A 863 -51.23 -4.78 -5.75
N GLU A 864 -51.11 -6.03 -5.28
CA GLU A 864 -51.63 -6.49 -3.99
C GLU A 864 -50.76 -5.98 -2.82
N GLY A 865 -49.72 -5.20 -3.13
CA GLY A 865 -48.80 -4.62 -2.16
C GLY A 865 -47.78 -5.61 -1.63
N THR A 866 -47.48 -6.69 -2.37
CA THR A 866 -46.54 -7.75 -1.98
C THR A 866 -45.54 -8.10 -3.09
N ILE A 867 -44.29 -8.37 -2.71
CA ILE A 867 -43.25 -8.95 -3.59
C ILE A 867 -42.69 -10.22 -2.93
N THR A 868 -42.15 -11.14 -3.73
CA THR A 868 -41.53 -12.36 -3.20
C THR A 868 -40.14 -12.55 -3.78
N ILE A 869 -39.15 -12.83 -2.94
CA ILE A 869 -37.78 -13.07 -3.40
C ILE A 869 -37.63 -14.54 -3.73
N VAL A 870 -37.41 -14.85 -5.00
CA VAL A 870 -37.29 -16.22 -5.51
C VAL A 870 -35.87 -16.74 -5.35
N ARG A 871 -34.87 -15.85 -5.45
CA ARG A 871 -33.46 -16.15 -5.23
C ARG A 871 -32.76 -14.92 -4.71
N GLU A 872 -32.10 -15.03 -3.56
CA GLU A 872 -31.17 -14.01 -3.09
C GLU A 872 -29.83 -14.11 -3.84
N GLY A 873 -29.34 -12.98 -4.36
CA GLY A 873 -28.13 -12.87 -5.17
C GLY A 873 -27.21 -11.77 -4.63
N CYS A 874 -26.53 -11.02 -5.51
CA CYS A 874 -25.60 -9.96 -5.12
C CYS A 874 -26.26 -8.79 -4.36
N VAL A 875 -27.59 -8.61 -4.47
CA VAL A 875 -28.33 -7.59 -3.72
C VAL A 875 -29.13 -8.24 -2.59
N PRO A 876 -28.84 -7.94 -1.31
CA PRO A 876 -29.53 -8.58 -0.18
C PRO A 876 -31.04 -8.35 -0.18
N ALA A 877 -31.79 -9.35 0.27
CA ALA A 877 -33.25 -9.34 0.33
C ALA A 877 -33.82 -8.13 1.08
N VAL A 878 -33.19 -7.76 2.19
CA VAL A 878 -33.58 -6.63 3.04
C VAL A 878 -33.54 -5.31 2.27
N LYS A 879 -32.52 -5.10 1.43
CA LYS A 879 -32.37 -3.87 0.65
C LYS A 879 -33.49 -3.73 -0.37
N ILE A 880 -33.92 -4.84 -0.96
CA ILE A 880 -35.03 -4.88 -1.92
C ILE A 880 -36.34 -4.54 -1.21
N GLN A 881 -36.57 -5.12 -0.03
CA GLN A 881 -37.76 -4.84 0.77
C GLN A 881 -37.82 -3.35 1.17
N GLN A 882 -36.69 -2.77 1.58
CA GLN A 882 -36.60 -1.33 1.88
C GLN A 882 -36.91 -0.45 0.67
N ILE A 883 -36.43 -0.81 -0.52
CA ILE A 883 -36.76 -0.09 -1.76
C ILE A 883 -38.26 -0.19 -2.04
N PHE A 884 -38.83 -1.40 -1.94
CA PHE A 884 -40.25 -1.63 -2.19
C PHE A 884 -41.14 -0.85 -1.21
N ASP A 885 -40.87 -0.93 0.09
CA ASP A 885 -41.65 -0.24 1.12
C ASP A 885 -41.57 1.29 0.95
N ARG A 886 -40.38 1.82 0.62
CA ARG A 886 -40.18 3.24 0.33
C ARG A 886 -41.01 3.68 -0.87
N VAL A 887 -40.93 2.95 -1.98
CA VAL A 887 -41.67 3.28 -3.21
C VAL A 887 -43.18 3.19 -2.95
N LYS A 888 -43.64 2.13 -2.27
CA LYS A 888 -45.05 1.96 -1.86
C LYS A 888 -45.54 3.14 -1.02
N SER A 889 -44.75 3.60 -0.04
CA SER A 889 -45.11 4.73 0.83
C SER A 889 -45.17 6.08 0.11
N THR A 890 -44.53 6.22 -1.05
CA THR A 890 -44.53 7.48 -1.83
C THR A 890 -45.74 7.57 -2.78
N MET A 891 -46.41 6.44 -3.03
CA MET A 891 -47.58 6.34 -3.91
C MET A 891 -48.92 6.25 -3.18
N VAL A 892 -48.89 6.02 -1.86
CA VAL A 892 -50.04 6.21 -0.95
C VAL A 892 -50.04 7.65 -0.48
#